data_AF-A0A556RD24-F1
#
_entry.id   AF-A0A556RD24-F1
#
_cell.length_a   1.000
_cell.length_b   1.000
_cell.length_c   1.000
_cell.angle_alpha   90.00
_cell.angle_beta   90.00
_cell.angle_gamma   90.00
#
_symmetry.space_group_name_H-M   'P 1'
#
loop_
_entity.id
_entity.type
_entity.pdbx_description
1 polymer ?
#
loop_
_entity_poly.entity_id
_entity_poly.type
_entity_poly.pdbx_seq_one_letter_code
_entity_poly.pdbx_strand_id
1 'polypeptide(L)'
;MSGKAYRSFVFSTVVLISVAFCLLVAISPARAQSMSSEQSTGYPKPEAVGFHHAALVYADDQLDERAVLPLFNRVDNTGKLIPRASMFDAAVLLRFTINGKQTDYGATTLSDWQTLINQWFSTGGPIDTFEKAAEQADLAAQNAGTPQQSRRSIIVMMPWMNPSVNSFGQVNGSDRDLSSAQDRQAVAQWFANTVSQRFSQKRYAHLALWGLYRMREDVPPYEQHLIASDAQGVHNSGLKYLFIPYYKGLGWQSWKEYGFDVAVMQPSYAFRSPLDGGEVNASRLQETAVAAQKYGLGVELEFRGCSRLATEQVMAMQYLASGSTYGYQDGVSAAFLGEGFGSCGITTSSNPSQRSVYDALADYVSGKRIPSPDVDIKAVEAKRSVGQSDNQRMYVAREVDLKKFNSIRIDFAEHQQYWQGEVQLQVQTANGGWKQLAWATRPRGDSLADNIQGVVVSFDNTRVNPGKQTIRLILTTAQRSPLSKPPIVRMVGDRSLDPVTQNGLANAYTVVESGKPKPASYPDKTSHMLHDGEISTAGWSSGRNVGWNSNPGKAVINIDLGSVHRVGAVKVYTQGGSDAAVNWPLNPVATFSNTPTLMDSGTGKSPLLASWPFSTPHVIAKHAPVGGESLPTVPGISCLTATEITCTNQDGYIEATGTPVEARYINIGFSTNSWAMLSELQVVDSAGNPIDFSYRLARAPGDLDNYSDDGLRLTDGRYTDDFAWKEISGWPANEAVALRFDAAEPIDVNTISVYTLNAGSYGIVAPTTFAAQVKIAGQWVDVQGRREQTSFGSGGVRLDIADLRYHQVTAVRILLPGDRAGWAWTMISEVKVE
;
A
#
# COMPACT_ATOMS: atom_id res chain seq x y z
N MET A 1 37.00 53.79 -36.99
CA MET A 1 37.57 53.39 -38.31
C MET A 1 38.61 52.30 -38.07
N SER A 2 38.65 51.23 -38.90
CA SER A 2 39.72 50.19 -39.10
C SER A 2 40.43 49.52 -37.90
N GLY A 3 40.73 48.21 -37.85
CA GLY A 3 40.35 47.05 -38.69
C GLY A 3 41.47 45.99 -38.93
N LYS A 4 41.11 44.69 -38.91
CA LYS A 4 41.83 43.47 -39.46
C LYS A 4 43.14 42.98 -38.78
N ALA A 5 43.65 41.73 -38.94
CA ALA A 5 43.08 40.36 -39.15
C ALA A 5 44.21 39.25 -39.22
N TYR A 6 43.87 37.95 -39.02
CA TYR A 6 44.59 36.70 -39.45
C TYR A 6 45.97 36.34 -38.79
N ARG A 7 46.56 35.10 -38.77
CA ARG A 7 46.31 33.71 -39.28
C ARG A 7 47.16 32.66 -38.48
N SER A 8 47.32 31.39 -38.91
CA SER A 8 46.54 30.19 -38.50
C SER A 8 47.24 28.82 -38.87
N PHE A 9 46.67 27.67 -38.45
CA PHE A 9 46.89 26.25 -38.89
C PHE A 9 48.00 25.32 -38.31
N VAL A 10 47.95 24.01 -38.65
CA VAL A 10 48.23 22.81 -37.78
C VAL A 10 48.99 21.65 -38.51
N PHE A 11 49.65 20.74 -37.74
CA PHE A 11 49.73 19.24 -37.84
C PHE A 11 51.11 18.50 -37.81
N SER A 12 51.09 17.32 -37.14
CA SER A 12 51.97 16.11 -37.29
C SER A 12 53.36 16.05 -36.60
N THR A 13 53.97 14.91 -36.13
CA THR A 13 53.53 13.49 -35.86
C THR A 13 54.67 12.62 -35.20
N VAL A 14 54.38 11.92 -34.06
CA VAL A 14 54.87 10.58 -33.57
C VAL A 14 56.38 10.28 -33.23
N VAL A 15 56.65 9.34 -32.28
CA VAL A 15 57.54 8.11 -32.39
C VAL A 15 57.87 7.39 -31.03
N LEU A 16 58.10 6.05 -31.07
CA LEU A 16 58.58 5.05 -30.06
C LEU A 16 57.55 4.51 -29.02
N ILE A 17 57.17 3.21 -28.89
CA ILE A 17 57.58 1.84 -29.36
C ILE A 17 58.63 1.08 -28.52
N SER A 18 58.23 -0.08 -27.99
CA SER A 18 59.05 -1.31 -27.80
C SER A 18 58.15 -2.56 -27.72
N VAL A 19 58.67 -3.75 -28.09
CA VAL A 19 57.91 -4.88 -28.66
C VAL A 19 58.44 -6.27 -28.23
N ALA A 20 57.56 -7.26 -27.99
CA ALA A 20 57.66 -8.70 -28.36
C ALA A 20 56.38 -9.44 -27.86
N PHE A 21 55.46 -10.03 -28.65
CA PHE A 21 55.50 -11.20 -29.57
C PHE A 21 55.86 -12.54 -28.87
N CYS A 22 55.14 -13.68 -29.05
CA CYS A 22 53.93 -13.98 -29.85
C CYS A 22 53.35 -15.38 -29.53
N LEU A 23 52.02 -15.59 -29.58
CA LEU A 23 51.36 -16.75 -30.24
C LEU A 23 49.82 -16.62 -30.22
N LEU A 24 49.17 -16.98 -31.34
CA LEU A 24 47.71 -16.95 -31.52
C LEU A 24 47.05 -18.30 -31.18
N VAL A 25 45.94 -18.25 -30.44
CA VAL A 25 44.74 -19.06 -30.69
C VAL A 25 43.53 -18.15 -30.49
N ALA A 26 42.55 -18.21 -31.41
CA ALA A 26 41.44 -17.26 -31.46
C ALA A 26 40.19 -17.76 -30.71
N ILE A 27 39.66 -16.95 -29.78
CA ILE A 27 38.25 -16.95 -29.36
C ILE A 27 37.84 -15.49 -29.10
N SER A 28 36.74 -15.05 -29.71
CA SER A 28 36.20 -13.69 -29.53
C SER A 28 35.29 -13.61 -28.30
N PRO A 29 35.34 -12.52 -27.50
CA PRO A 29 34.22 -12.09 -26.67
C PRO A 29 33.51 -10.89 -27.32
N ALA A 30 32.18 -10.98 -27.41
CA ALA A 30 31.36 -9.92 -27.98
C ALA A 30 31.13 -8.77 -26.99
N ARG A 31 31.22 -7.54 -27.52
CA ARG A 31 30.33 -6.40 -27.20
C ARG A 31 30.00 -6.19 -25.71
N ALA A 32 30.96 -5.71 -24.94
CA ALA A 32 30.66 -4.94 -23.74
C ALA A 32 29.79 -3.73 -24.13
N GLN A 33 28.53 -3.69 -23.69
CA GLN A 33 27.67 -2.52 -23.89
C GLN A 33 28.13 -1.40 -22.97
N SER A 34 28.34 -0.22 -23.55
CA SER A 34 28.66 1.01 -22.83
C SER A 34 27.48 1.46 -21.99
N MET A 35 27.65 1.55 -20.67
CA MET A 35 26.79 2.41 -19.84
C MET A 35 27.04 3.87 -20.22
N SER A 36 26.26 4.38 -21.16
CA SER A 36 26.11 5.82 -21.37
C SER A 36 25.48 6.43 -20.12
N SER A 37 25.91 7.65 -19.75
CA SER A 37 25.22 8.48 -18.77
C SER A 37 23.78 8.76 -19.24
N GLU A 38 22.80 8.04 -18.68
CA GLU A 38 21.38 8.22 -19.00
C GLU A 38 20.95 9.65 -18.63
N GLN A 39 20.59 10.46 -19.64
CA GLN A 39 19.90 11.73 -19.39
C GLN A 39 18.48 11.43 -18.90
N SER A 40 18.06 12.11 -17.82
CA SER A 40 16.66 12.08 -17.37
C SER A 40 15.74 12.49 -18.52
N THR A 41 14.71 11.68 -18.78
CA THR A 41 13.76 11.93 -19.88
C THR A 41 12.65 12.90 -19.50
N GLY A 42 12.46 13.15 -18.19
CA GLY A 42 11.43 14.05 -17.66
C GLY A 42 10.01 13.49 -17.79
N TYR A 43 9.02 14.19 -17.25
CA TYR A 43 7.62 13.79 -17.42
C TYR A 43 7.14 14.01 -18.87
N PRO A 44 6.25 13.15 -19.40
CA PRO A 44 5.58 13.39 -20.67
C PRO A 44 4.90 14.76 -20.68
N LYS A 45 5.07 15.50 -21.77
CA LYS A 45 4.50 16.84 -21.93
C LYS A 45 3.08 16.77 -22.50
N PRO A 46 2.08 17.44 -21.88
CA PRO A 46 0.69 17.37 -22.33
C PRO A 46 0.49 17.68 -23.81
N GLU A 47 1.25 18.64 -24.35
CA GLU A 47 1.15 19.10 -25.74
C GLU A 47 1.63 18.03 -26.74
N ALA A 48 2.59 17.18 -26.34
CA ALA A 48 3.07 16.06 -27.16
C ALA A 48 2.14 14.84 -27.05
N VAL A 49 1.52 14.65 -25.89
CA VAL A 49 0.63 13.51 -25.63
C VAL A 49 -0.79 13.75 -26.18
N GLY A 50 -1.33 14.95 -26.07
CA GLY A 50 -2.69 15.31 -26.47
C GLY A 50 -3.72 15.26 -25.32
N PHE A 51 -3.25 15.20 -24.07
CA PHE A 51 -4.01 15.47 -22.84
C PHE A 51 -3.05 15.76 -21.69
N HIS A 52 -3.52 16.40 -20.62
CA HIS A 52 -2.75 16.72 -19.41
C HIS A 52 -3.15 15.81 -18.24
N HIS A 53 -4.44 15.80 -17.89
CA HIS A 53 -4.96 15.13 -16.71
C HIS A 53 -6.15 14.23 -17.11
N ALA A 54 -5.98 12.92 -17.00
CA ALA A 54 -7.03 11.93 -17.24
C ALA A 54 -7.70 11.47 -15.94
N ALA A 55 -9.02 11.34 -15.93
CA ALA A 55 -9.75 10.61 -14.88
C ALA A 55 -9.96 9.15 -15.30
N LEU A 56 -9.67 8.18 -14.41
CA LEU A 56 -10.10 6.79 -14.59
C LEU A 56 -11.56 6.67 -14.16
N VAL A 57 -12.39 6.10 -15.02
CA VAL A 57 -13.83 5.96 -14.78
C VAL A 57 -14.28 4.53 -15.08
N TYR A 58 -14.86 3.91 -14.05
CA TYR A 58 -15.58 2.65 -14.16
C TYR A 58 -16.88 2.89 -14.91
N ALA A 59 -16.86 2.59 -16.21
CA ALA A 59 -17.95 2.78 -17.15
C ALA A 59 -18.89 1.57 -17.13
N ASP A 60 -19.56 1.38 -16.00
CA ASP A 60 -20.64 0.41 -15.84
C ASP A 60 -21.96 0.92 -16.42
N ASP A 61 -23.01 0.11 -16.28
CA ASP A 61 -24.34 0.38 -16.85
C ASP A 61 -25.16 1.38 -15.99
N GLN A 62 -24.61 1.90 -14.89
CA GLN A 62 -25.22 2.89 -13.99
C GLN A 62 -24.54 4.28 -14.01
N LEU A 63 -23.46 4.46 -14.79
CA LEU A 63 -22.77 5.74 -14.92
C LEU A 63 -23.70 6.85 -15.46
N ASP A 64 -24.05 7.81 -14.59
CA ASP A 64 -24.91 8.95 -14.93
C ASP A 64 -24.12 10.27 -15.09
N GLU A 65 -24.81 11.28 -15.61
CA GLU A 65 -24.21 12.60 -15.88
C GLU A 65 -23.76 13.32 -14.60
N ARG A 66 -24.41 13.08 -13.45
CA ARG A 66 -24.01 13.68 -12.17
C ARG A 66 -22.70 13.11 -11.66
N ALA A 67 -22.39 11.85 -11.99
CA ALA A 67 -21.09 11.26 -11.71
C ALA A 67 -19.97 11.83 -12.62
N VAL A 68 -20.26 12.11 -13.88
CA VAL A 68 -19.26 12.54 -14.86
C VAL A 68 -19.01 14.06 -14.86
N LEU A 69 -20.05 14.88 -14.68
CA LEU A 69 -19.95 16.34 -14.78
C LEU A 69 -18.89 16.97 -13.85
N PRO A 70 -18.76 16.56 -12.57
CA PRO A 70 -17.73 17.07 -11.66
C PRO A 70 -16.29 16.70 -12.06
N LEU A 71 -16.09 15.76 -13.00
CA LEU A 71 -14.78 15.39 -13.53
C LEU A 71 -14.33 16.35 -14.64
N PHE A 72 -15.25 16.90 -15.43
CA PHE A 72 -14.90 17.80 -16.54
C PHE A 72 -14.94 19.28 -16.17
N ASN A 73 -15.72 19.67 -15.16
CA ASN A 73 -15.73 21.03 -14.64
C ASN A 73 -16.12 21.03 -13.16
N ARG A 74 -15.50 21.92 -12.38
CA ARG A 74 -15.76 22.06 -10.94
C ARG A 74 -17.22 22.41 -10.67
N VAL A 75 -17.80 21.81 -9.64
CA VAL A 75 -19.15 22.16 -9.15
C VAL A 75 -19.11 22.81 -7.77
N ASP A 76 -20.13 23.63 -7.47
CA ASP A 76 -20.38 24.13 -6.11
C ASP A 76 -21.00 23.03 -5.22
N ASN A 77 -21.31 23.36 -3.97
CA ASN A 77 -21.90 22.39 -3.02
C ASN A 77 -23.35 22.02 -3.34
N THR A 78 -23.99 22.66 -4.32
CA THR A 78 -25.31 22.28 -4.84
C THR A 78 -25.24 21.38 -6.08
N GLY A 79 -24.02 21.09 -6.57
CA GLY A 79 -23.77 20.33 -7.80
C GLY A 79 -23.85 21.19 -9.06
N LYS A 80 -23.94 22.52 -8.94
CA LYS A 80 -23.99 23.43 -10.08
C LYS A 80 -22.59 23.78 -10.56
N LEU A 81 -22.43 23.83 -11.89
CA LEU A 81 -21.17 24.21 -12.55
C LEU A 81 -20.65 25.58 -12.10
N ILE A 82 -19.39 25.62 -11.69
CA ILE A 82 -18.63 26.86 -11.46
C ILE A 82 -18.02 27.26 -12.82
N PRO A 83 -18.37 28.43 -13.38
CA PRO A 83 -17.84 28.82 -14.69
C PRO A 83 -16.33 29.09 -14.63
N ARG A 84 -15.62 28.83 -15.74
CA ARG A 84 -14.15 28.99 -15.88
C ARG A 84 -13.34 28.11 -14.92
N ALA A 85 -13.88 26.96 -14.53
CA ALA A 85 -13.24 26.00 -13.62
C ALA A 85 -13.20 24.59 -14.23
N SER A 86 -12.64 24.47 -15.44
CA SER A 86 -12.40 23.17 -16.07
C SER A 86 -11.58 22.24 -15.16
N MET A 87 -11.87 20.94 -15.26
CA MET A 87 -11.12 19.89 -14.58
C MET A 87 -10.44 19.00 -15.61
N PHE A 88 -10.61 17.67 -15.56
CA PHE A 88 -9.87 16.72 -16.39
C PHE A 88 -10.16 16.94 -17.89
N ASP A 89 -9.09 16.94 -18.70
CA ASP A 89 -9.18 17.07 -20.17
C ASP A 89 -9.20 15.72 -20.89
N ALA A 90 -9.04 14.62 -20.15
CA ALA A 90 -9.22 13.26 -20.63
C ALA A 90 -9.98 12.34 -19.66
N ALA A 91 -10.51 11.23 -20.19
CA ALA A 91 -11.08 10.14 -19.41
C ALA A 91 -10.62 8.77 -19.94
N VAL A 92 -10.24 7.88 -19.04
CA VAL A 92 -9.95 6.46 -19.31
C VAL A 92 -11.17 5.64 -18.89
N LEU A 93 -11.87 5.09 -19.87
CA LEU A 93 -13.08 4.29 -19.66
C LEU A 93 -12.71 2.81 -19.52
N LEU A 94 -13.03 2.23 -18.37
CA LEU A 94 -12.67 0.86 -18.03
C LEU A 94 -13.80 0.14 -17.28
N ARG A 95 -13.72 -1.19 -17.16
CA ARG A 95 -14.71 -2.04 -16.49
C ARG A 95 -14.01 -3.30 -15.99
N PHE A 96 -14.04 -3.60 -14.69
CA PHE A 96 -13.33 -4.76 -14.10
C PHE A 96 -13.79 -6.11 -14.65
N THR A 97 -15.07 -6.25 -14.98
CA THR A 97 -15.64 -7.53 -15.45
C THR A 97 -16.58 -7.40 -16.64
N ILE A 98 -16.57 -8.42 -17.50
CA ILE A 98 -17.48 -8.60 -18.62
C ILE A 98 -18.02 -10.02 -18.53
N ASN A 99 -19.34 -10.20 -18.52
CA ASN A 99 -20.00 -11.52 -18.41
C ASN A 99 -19.47 -12.38 -17.24
N GLY A 100 -19.14 -11.73 -16.10
CA GLY A 100 -18.58 -12.38 -14.91
C GLY A 100 -17.08 -12.72 -14.98
N LYS A 101 -16.40 -12.42 -16.09
CA LYS A 101 -14.96 -12.64 -16.26
C LYS A 101 -14.19 -11.34 -16.01
N GLN A 102 -13.06 -11.44 -15.33
CA GLN A 102 -12.08 -10.36 -15.18
C GLN A 102 -11.50 -9.91 -16.53
N THR A 103 -11.21 -8.61 -16.69
CA THR A 103 -10.69 -8.02 -17.95
C THR A 103 -9.18 -7.81 -17.97
N ASP A 104 -8.55 -7.90 -16.81
CA ASP A 104 -7.11 -7.85 -16.54
C ASP A 104 -6.47 -9.25 -16.55
N TYR A 105 -7.18 -10.28 -16.07
CA TYR A 105 -6.68 -11.67 -16.00
C TYR A 105 -7.60 -12.75 -16.60
N GLY A 106 -8.85 -12.44 -16.95
CA GLY A 106 -9.84 -13.46 -17.36
C GLY A 106 -9.72 -13.94 -18.81
N ALA A 107 -10.17 -15.18 -19.05
CA ALA A 107 -10.26 -15.79 -20.38
C ALA A 107 -11.47 -15.25 -21.18
N THR A 108 -11.35 -14.00 -21.63
CA THR A 108 -12.37 -13.31 -22.44
C THR A 108 -12.32 -13.72 -23.92
N THR A 109 -13.48 -13.70 -24.61
CA THR A 109 -13.60 -14.04 -26.03
C THR A 109 -14.16 -12.87 -26.84
N LEU A 110 -14.20 -13.02 -28.18
CA LEU A 110 -14.78 -12.05 -29.11
C LEU A 110 -16.20 -11.63 -28.72
N SER A 111 -17.01 -12.56 -28.19
CA SER A 111 -18.37 -12.24 -27.72
C SER A 111 -18.34 -11.28 -26.54
N ASP A 112 -17.44 -11.47 -25.58
CA ASP A 112 -17.29 -10.58 -24.43
C ASP A 112 -16.85 -9.18 -24.89
N TRP A 113 -15.88 -9.12 -25.82
CA TRP A 113 -15.37 -7.86 -26.36
C TRP A 113 -16.44 -7.11 -27.18
N GLN A 114 -17.29 -7.83 -27.92
CA GLN A 114 -18.43 -7.25 -28.62
C GLN A 114 -19.51 -6.74 -27.64
N THR A 115 -19.80 -7.47 -26.55
CA THR A 115 -20.71 -6.99 -25.48
C THR A 115 -20.24 -5.63 -24.94
N LEU A 116 -18.95 -5.51 -24.62
CA LEU A 116 -18.34 -4.29 -24.10
C LEU A 116 -18.48 -3.10 -25.08
N ILE A 117 -18.09 -3.29 -26.34
CA ILE A 117 -18.20 -2.25 -27.38
C ILE A 117 -19.67 -1.81 -27.54
N ASN A 118 -20.59 -2.77 -27.57
CA ASN A 118 -22.02 -2.48 -27.74
C ASN A 118 -22.60 -1.71 -26.54
N GLN A 119 -22.15 -1.98 -25.31
CA GLN A 119 -22.56 -1.23 -24.12
C GLN A 119 -22.08 0.22 -24.16
N TRP A 120 -20.78 0.45 -24.36
CA TRP A 120 -20.21 1.81 -24.36
C TRP A 120 -20.76 2.73 -25.46
N PHE A 121 -21.01 2.18 -26.65
CA PHE A 121 -21.57 2.92 -27.79
C PHE A 121 -23.09 2.76 -27.94
N SER A 122 -23.78 2.17 -26.95
CA SER A 122 -25.25 2.15 -26.93
C SER A 122 -25.84 3.57 -26.88
N THR A 123 -27.11 3.72 -27.25
CA THR A 123 -27.80 5.02 -27.15
C THR A 123 -28.04 5.36 -25.69
N GLY A 124 -27.43 6.45 -25.21
CA GLY A 124 -27.41 6.81 -23.80
C GLY A 124 -26.43 5.99 -22.94
N GLY A 125 -25.54 5.22 -23.56
CA GLY A 125 -24.46 4.52 -22.87
C GLY A 125 -23.36 5.46 -22.37
N PRO A 126 -22.32 4.93 -21.68
CA PRO A 126 -21.27 5.71 -21.05
C PRO A 126 -20.66 6.83 -21.92
N ILE A 127 -20.31 6.57 -23.18
CA ILE A 127 -19.67 7.61 -24.02
C ILE A 127 -20.65 8.72 -24.41
N ASP A 128 -21.95 8.41 -24.60
CA ASP A 128 -22.99 9.44 -24.78
C ASP A 128 -23.19 10.29 -23.51
N THR A 129 -22.98 9.71 -22.32
CA THR A 129 -23.01 10.44 -21.03
C THR A 129 -21.81 11.38 -20.89
N PHE A 130 -20.61 10.95 -21.31
CA PHE A 130 -19.43 11.83 -21.37
C PHE A 130 -19.63 13.00 -22.34
N GLU A 131 -20.24 12.78 -23.51
CA GLU A 131 -20.50 13.85 -24.48
C GLU A 131 -21.42 14.92 -23.89
N LYS A 132 -22.52 14.53 -23.22
CA LYS A 132 -23.45 15.47 -22.57
C LYS A 132 -22.78 16.26 -21.45
N ALA A 133 -22.02 15.59 -20.58
CA ALA A 133 -21.28 16.27 -19.52
C ALA A 133 -20.25 17.28 -20.07
N ALA A 134 -19.60 16.94 -21.19
CA ALA A 134 -18.69 17.83 -21.91
C ALA A 134 -19.41 19.01 -22.57
N GLU A 135 -20.58 18.78 -23.19
CA GLU A 135 -21.47 19.81 -23.75
C GLU A 135 -21.91 20.80 -22.66
N GLN A 136 -22.38 20.32 -21.50
CA GLN A 136 -22.78 21.19 -20.39
C GLN A 136 -21.63 22.05 -19.86
N ALA A 137 -20.43 21.48 -19.72
CA ALA A 137 -19.24 22.21 -19.31
C ALA A 137 -18.85 23.30 -20.33
N ASP A 138 -18.92 22.98 -21.63
CA ASP A 138 -18.60 23.93 -22.70
C ASP A 138 -19.65 25.05 -22.81
N LEU A 139 -20.94 24.74 -22.67
CA LEU A 139 -22.01 25.74 -22.63
C LEU A 139 -21.86 26.67 -21.41
N ALA A 140 -21.52 26.13 -20.23
CA ALA A 140 -21.23 26.95 -19.04
C ALA A 140 -20.01 27.86 -19.23
N ALA A 141 -18.97 27.38 -19.91
CA ALA A 141 -17.80 28.17 -20.24
C ALA A 141 -18.13 29.29 -21.27
N GLN A 142 -18.87 28.98 -22.33
CA GLN A 142 -19.32 29.93 -23.35
C GLN A 142 -20.21 31.03 -22.74
N ASN A 143 -21.20 30.66 -21.91
CA ASN A 143 -22.07 31.60 -21.21
C ASN A 143 -21.30 32.54 -20.27
N ALA A 144 -20.12 32.12 -19.78
CA ALA A 144 -19.21 32.95 -19.00
C ALA A 144 -18.16 33.70 -19.85
N GLY A 145 -18.33 33.77 -21.17
CA GLY A 145 -17.42 34.49 -22.08
C GLY A 145 -16.03 33.88 -22.19
N THR A 146 -15.92 32.57 -21.99
CA THR A 146 -14.67 31.80 -22.16
C THR A 146 -14.55 31.37 -23.61
N PRO A 147 -13.34 31.34 -24.22
CA PRO A 147 -13.13 30.68 -25.51
C PRO A 147 -13.63 29.24 -25.51
N GLN A 148 -14.00 28.73 -26.69
CA GLN A 148 -14.38 27.33 -26.87
C GLN A 148 -13.24 26.41 -26.40
N GLN A 149 -13.57 25.43 -25.56
CA GLN A 149 -12.59 24.48 -25.05
C GLN A 149 -12.20 23.46 -26.14
N SER A 150 -11.00 22.90 -26.01
CA SER A 150 -10.60 21.74 -26.80
C SER A 150 -11.51 20.55 -26.49
N ARG A 151 -11.69 19.66 -27.48
CA ARG A 151 -12.38 18.38 -27.25
C ARG A 151 -11.65 17.57 -26.20
N ARG A 152 -12.41 16.91 -25.33
CA ARG A 152 -11.88 16.07 -24.25
C ARG A 152 -11.48 14.70 -24.81
N SER A 153 -10.32 14.21 -24.40
CA SER A 153 -9.73 12.98 -24.92
C SER A 153 -10.35 11.74 -24.25
N ILE A 154 -10.92 10.85 -25.05
CA ILE A 154 -11.46 9.56 -24.62
C ILE A 154 -10.45 8.45 -24.90
N ILE A 155 -10.13 7.70 -23.86
CA ILE A 155 -9.22 6.55 -23.89
C ILE A 155 -10.04 5.34 -23.47
N VAL A 156 -10.04 4.29 -24.28
CA VAL A 156 -10.96 3.15 -24.13
C VAL A 156 -10.17 1.90 -23.73
N MET A 157 -10.54 1.21 -22.65
CA MET A 157 -9.79 0.01 -22.28
C MET A 157 -9.86 -1.08 -23.36
N MET A 158 -8.77 -1.82 -23.53
CA MET A 158 -8.69 -3.08 -24.23
C MET A 158 -8.49 -4.18 -23.17
N PRO A 159 -9.36 -5.20 -23.09
CA PRO A 159 -9.14 -6.33 -22.19
C PRO A 159 -7.82 -7.03 -22.50
N TRP A 160 -7.21 -7.62 -21.48
CA TRP A 160 -5.99 -8.40 -21.67
C TRP A 160 -6.27 -9.67 -22.48
N MET A 161 -5.44 -9.90 -23.50
CA MET A 161 -5.48 -11.11 -24.32
C MET A 161 -4.78 -12.24 -23.59
N ASN A 162 -5.56 -13.02 -22.84
CA ASN A 162 -5.08 -14.16 -22.07
C ASN A 162 -4.55 -15.29 -22.99
N PRO A 163 -3.26 -15.67 -22.93
CA PRO A 163 -2.67 -16.72 -23.77
C PRO A 163 -3.30 -18.11 -23.64
N SER A 164 -4.11 -18.38 -22.61
CA SER A 164 -4.84 -19.66 -22.51
C SER A 164 -6.04 -19.75 -23.48
N VAL A 165 -6.39 -18.67 -24.18
CA VAL A 165 -7.52 -18.62 -25.12
C VAL A 165 -7.03 -18.89 -26.54
N ASN A 166 -7.01 -20.16 -26.92
CA ASN A 166 -6.62 -20.63 -28.26
C ASN A 166 -7.74 -20.56 -29.31
N SER A 167 -8.96 -20.21 -28.91
CA SER A 167 -10.13 -19.96 -29.76
C SER A 167 -10.87 -18.74 -29.24
N PHE A 168 -10.42 -17.55 -29.66
CA PHE A 168 -11.00 -16.28 -29.25
C PHE A 168 -12.31 -15.96 -29.98
N GLY A 169 -12.43 -16.38 -31.25
CA GLY A 169 -13.52 -16.06 -32.15
C GLY A 169 -13.05 -15.50 -33.49
N GLN A 170 -13.97 -15.51 -34.46
CA GLN A 170 -13.70 -15.16 -35.86
C GLN A 170 -13.40 -13.67 -36.06
N VAL A 171 -12.11 -13.32 -36.20
CA VAL A 171 -11.63 -11.97 -36.55
C VAL A 171 -11.05 -11.98 -37.95
N ASN A 172 -11.59 -11.14 -38.83
CA ASN A 172 -11.23 -11.06 -40.26
C ASN A 172 -11.35 -12.42 -41.00
N GLY A 173 -12.35 -13.24 -40.63
CA GLY A 173 -12.61 -14.54 -41.28
C GLY A 173 -11.70 -15.68 -40.86
N SER A 174 -11.01 -15.57 -39.72
CA SER A 174 -10.28 -16.68 -39.09
C SER A 174 -10.45 -16.62 -37.59
N ASP A 175 -10.53 -17.78 -36.95
CA ASP A 175 -10.41 -17.88 -35.48
C ASP A 175 -9.01 -17.45 -35.05
N ARG A 176 -8.85 -17.01 -33.80
CA ARG A 176 -7.61 -16.40 -33.29
C ARG A 176 -7.13 -17.08 -32.03
N ASP A 177 -5.84 -17.39 -31.99
CA ASP A 177 -5.15 -17.90 -30.81
C ASP A 177 -4.43 -16.75 -30.08
N LEU A 178 -4.85 -16.43 -28.86
CA LEU A 178 -4.25 -15.35 -28.07
C LEU A 178 -2.86 -15.68 -27.50
N SER A 179 -2.36 -16.90 -27.69
CA SER A 179 -0.93 -17.21 -27.49
C SER A 179 -0.04 -16.78 -28.67
N SER A 180 -0.63 -16.52 -29.85
CA SER A 180 0.08 -16.14 -31.07
C SER A 180 0.22 -14.61 -31.21
N ALA A 181 1.46 -14.14 -31.38
CA ALA A 181 1.77 -12.72 -31.59
C ALA A 181 1.03 -12.12 -32.81
N GLN A 182 0.97 -12.88 -33.92
CA GLN A 182 0.30 -12.44 -35.15
C GLN A 182 -1.22 -12.30 -34.97
N ASP A 183 -1.83 -13.23 -34.24
CA ASP A 183 -3.28 -13.20 -34.00
C ASP A 183 -3.66 -12.11 -32.99
N ARG A 184 -2.86 -11.89 -31.95
CA ARG A 184 -3.02 -10.75 -31.04
C ARG A 184 -2.95 -9.40 -31.77
N GLN A 185 -1.99 -9.22 -32.70
CA GLN A 185 -1.94 -8.03 -33.55
C GLN A 185 -3.25 -7.86 -34.35
N ALA A 186 -3.78 -8.95 -34.92
CA ALA A 186 -5.03 -8.92 -35.68
C ALA A 186 -6.25 -8.61 -34.80
N VAL A 187 -6.30 -9.12 -33.56
CA VAL A 187 -7.37 -8.85 -32.58
C VAL A 187 -7.29 -7.40 -32.09
N ALA A 188 -6.12 -6.90 -31.71
CA ALA A 188 -5.91 -5.51 -31.29
C ALA A 188 -6.28 -4.53 -32.42
N GLN A 189 -5.84 -4.81 -33.65
CA GLN A 189 -6.21 -4.04 -34.84
C GLN A 189 -7.72 -4.04 -35.09
N TRP A 190 -8.39 -5.19 -34.98
CA TRP A 190 -9.83 -5.29 -35.15
C TRP A 190 -10.58 -4.49 -34.08
N PHE A 191 -10.17 -4.58 -32.82
CA PHE A 191 -10.77 -3.86 -31.72
C PHE A 191 -10.60 -2.34 -31.89
N ALA A 192 -9.38 -1.88 -32.14
CA ALA A 192 -9.05 -0.47 -32.38
C ALA A 192 -9.80 0.11 -33.60
N ASN A 193 -9.87 -0.62 -34.72
CA ASN A 193 -10.69 -0.24 -35.87
C ASN A 193 -12.19 -0.16 -35.53
N THR A 194 -12.71 -1.12 -34.77
CA THR A 194 -14.13 -1.16 -34.39
C THR A 194 -14.50 0.01 -33.48
N VAL A 195 -13.68 0.29 -32.45
CA VAL A 195 -13.86 1.45 -31.56
C VAL A 195 -13.81 2.76 -32.37
N SER A 196 -12.84 2.90 -33.27
CA SER A 196 -12.72 4.09 -34.15
C SER A 196 -13.94 4.27 -35.08
N GLN A 197 -14.44 3.18 -35.65
CA GLN A 197 -15.63 3.18 -36.49
C GLN A 197 -16.87 3.59 -35.68
N ARG A 198 -17.10 2.99 -34.51
CA ARG A 198 -18.24 3.33 -33.64
C ARG A 198 -18.20 4.79 -33.17
N PHE A 199 -17.02 5.28 -32.79
CA PHE A 199 -16.84 6.67 -32.36
C PHE A 199 -17.12 7.66 -33.50
N SER A 200 -16.61 7.39 -34.72
CA SER A 200 -16.88 8.24 -35.89
C SER A 200 -18.35 8.22 -36.34
N GLN A 201 -19.06 7.10 -36.16
CA GLN A 201 -20.50 6.99 -36.42
C GLN A 201 -21.35 7.87 -35.49
N LYS A 202 -20.94 8.02 -34.22
CA LYS A 202 -21.62 8.86 -33.23
C LYS A 202 -21.44 10.36 -33.47
N ARG A 203 -20.35 10.77 -34.14
CA ARG A 203 -20.04 12.17 -34.50
C ARG A 203 -20.02 13.14 -33.31
N TYR A 204 -19.48 12.70 -32.19
CA TYR A 204 -19.29 13.52 -30.99
C TYR A 204 -18.62 14.87 -31.32
N ALA A 205 -19.23 15.95 -30.84
CA ALA A 205 -18.80 17.32 -31.03
C ALA A 205 -17.81 17.77 -29.95
N HIS A 206 -17.94 17.25 -28.72
CA HIS A 206 -17.16 17.66 -27.54
C HIS A 206 -16.08 16.66 -27.14
N LEU A 207 -16.13 15.43 -27.66
CA LEU A 207 -15.13 14.37 -27.41
C LEU A 207 -14.23 14.07 -28.62
N ALA A 208 -13.01 13.63 -28.35
CA ALA A 208 -12.06 13.09 -29.33
C ALA A 208 -11.55 11.72 -28.88
N LEU A 209 -11.45 10.74 -29.78
CA LEU A 209 -10.86 9.44 -29.47
C LEU A 209 -9.32 9.56 -29.51
N TRP A 210 -8.67 9.36 -28.37
CA TRP A 210 -7.20 9.41 -28.25
C TRP A 210 -6.58 8.05 -28.55
N GLY A 211 -7.17 6.97 -28.04
CA GLY A 211 -6.63 5.63 -28.19
C GLY A 211 -7.13 4.63 -27.16
N LEU A 212 -6.31 3.62 -26.89
CA LEU A 212 -6.65 2.49 -26.03
C LEU A 212 -5.81 2.42 -24.76
N TYR A 213 -6.36 1.83 -23.70
CA TYR A 213 -5.66 1.52 -22.44
C TYR A 213 -5.54 0.00 -22.25
N ARG A 214 -4.36 -0.53 -21.93
CA ARG A 214 -4.19 -1.97 -21.61
C ARG A 214 -4.70 -2.25 -20.19
N MET A 215 -5.71 -3.11 -20.02
CA MET A 215 -6.26 -3.40 -18.69
C MET A 215 -5.31 -4.06 -17.69
N ARG A 216 -4.39 -4.91 -18.16
CA ARG A 216 -3.41 -5.55 -17.28
C ARG A 216 -2.27 -4.58 -17.00
N GLU A 217 -1.87 -4.49 -15.74
CA GLU A 217 -0.92 -3.49 -15.24
C GLU A 217 0.55 -3.98 -15.22
N ASP A 218 0.81 -5.25 -15.57
CA ASP A 218 2.17 -5.79 -15.69
C ASP A 218 2.46 -6.52 -17.02
N VAL A 219 3.74 -6.51 -17.42
CA VAL A 219 4.27 -7.18 -18.60
C VAL A 219 5.32 -8.20 -18.14
N PRO A 220 4.93 -9.46 -17.89
CA PRO A 220 5.88 -10.49 -17.50
C PRO A 220 6.85 -10.82 -18.65
N PRO A 221 8.07 -11.33 -18.38
CA PRO A 221 9.09 -11.56 -19.42
C PRO A 221 8.62 -12.40 -20.61
N TYR A 222 7.76 -13.40 -20.38
CA TYR A 222 7.24 -14.26 -21.45
C TYR A 222 6.23 -13.56 -22.38
N GLU A 223 5.59 -12.46 -21.95
CA GLU A 223 4.63 -11.69 -22.77
C GLU A 223 5.26 -10.53 -23.56
N GLN A 224 6.52 -10.14 -23.29
CA GLN A 224 7.13 -8.93 -23.86
C GLN A 224 6.97 -8.83 -25.39
N HIS A 225 7.23 -9.93 -26.10
CA HIS A 225 7.10 -10.03 -27.55
C HIS A 225 5.64 -9.98 -28.05
N LEU A 226 4.67 -10.37 -27.22
CA LEU A 226 3.25 -10.30 -27.52
C LEU A 226 2.71 -8.87 -27.38
N ILE A 227 3.16 -8.13 -26.36
CA ILE A 227 2.69 -6.74 -26.12
C ILE A 227 3.11 -5.79 -27.25
N ALA A 228 4.30 -5.97 -27.82
CA ALA A 228 4.73 -5.21 -28.99
C ALA A 228 3.81 -5.44 -30.22
N SER A 229 3.31 -6.67 -30.39
CA SER A 229 2.31 -7.00 -31.42
C SER A 229 0.93 -6.39 -31.14
N ASP A 230 0.50 -6.34 -29.87
CA ASP A 230 -0.72 -5.60 -29.48
C ASP A 230 -0.59 -4.13 -29.88
N ALA A 231 0.51 -3.48 -29.48
CA ALA A 231 0.79 -2.07 -29.74
C ALA A 231 0.78 -1.77 -31.24
N GLN A 232 1.48 -2.59 -32.04
CA GLN A 232 1.47 -2.48 -33.49
C GLN A 232 0.04 -2.56 -34.07
N GLY A 233 -0.83 -3.42 -33.52
CA GLY A 233 -2.24 -3.52 -33.90
C GLY A 233 -3.06 -2.26 -33.57
N VAL A 234 -2.79 -1.63 -32.42
CA VAL A 234 -3.39 -0.32 -32.07
C VAL A 234 -2.90 0.76 -33.05
N HIS A 235 -1.59 0.80 -33.33
CA HIS A 235 -0.95 1.83 -34.15
C HIS A 235 -1.38 1.84 -35.61
N ASN A 236 -1.60 0.69 -36.28
CA ASN A 236 -2.11 0.74 -37.68
C ASN A 236 -3.60 1.16 -37.77
N SER A 237 -4.29 1.37 -36.63
CA SER A 237 -5.59 2.07 -36.59
C SER A 237 -5.44 3.60 -36.45
N GLY A 238 -4.21 4.12 -36.29
CA GLY A 238 -3.94 5.53 -36.01
C GLY A 238 -4.25 5.95 -34.56
N LEU A 239 -4.48 4.98 -33.67
CA LEU A 239 -4.72 5.21 -32.24
C LEU A 239 -3.41 5.11 -31.45
N LYS A 240 -3.37 5.77 -30.28
CA LYS A 240 -2.29 5.64 -29.29
C LYS A 240 -2.58 4.55 -28.25
N TYR A 241 -1.55 4.07 -27.55
CA TYR A 241 -1.67 3.01 -26.55
C TYR A 241 -1.12 3.46 -25.18
N LEU A 242 -1.97 3.43 -24.15
CA LEU A 242 -1.69 3.82 -22.77
C LEU A 242 -1.42 2.59 -21.88
N PHE A 243 -0.44 2.72 -21.00
CA PHE A 243 -0.13 1.77 -19.94
C PHE A 243 -0.16 2.46 -18.56
N ILE A 244 -0.72 1.80 -17.55
CA ILE A 244 -0.73 2.28 -16.17
C ILE A 244 -0.18 1.17 -15.27
N PRO A 245 1.16 1.07 -15.09
CA PRO A 245 1.73 0.05 -14.23
C PRO A 245 1.62 0.42 -12.75
N TYR A 246 1.27 -0.56 -11.92
CA TYR A 246 1.49 -0.48 -10.47
C TYR A 246 2.96 -0.26 -10.15
N TYR A 247 3.25 0.23 -8.94
CA TYR A 247 4.59 0.68 -8.58
C TYR A 247 5.66 -0.40 -8.85
N LYS A 248 6.51 -0.13 -9.84
CA LYS A 248 7.55 -1.03 -10.35
C LYS A 248 7.08 -2.43 -10.80
N GLY A 249 5.84 -2.56 -11.26
CA GLY A 249 5.30 -3.81 -11.82
C GLY A 249 6.10 -4.34 -13.01
N LEU A 250 6.02 -5.66 -13.27
CA LEU A 250 6.92 -6.31 -14.24
C LEU A 250 6.91 -5.57 -15.59
N GLY A 251 8.10 -5.29 -16.11
CA GLY A 251 8.29 -4.60 -17.38
C GLY A 251 8.09 -3.08 -17.38
N TRP A 252 7.75 -2.42 -16.26
CA TRP A 252 7.47 -0.97 -16.21
C TRP A 252 8.56 -0.08 -16.84
N GLN A 253 9.84 -0.45 -16.76
CA GLN A 253 10.97 0.32 -17.29
C GLN A 253 11.03 0.31 -18.82
N SER A 254 10.64 -0.80 -19.43
CA SER A 254 10.71 -1.06 -20.88
C SER A 254 9.43 -0.69 -21.63
N TRP A 255 8.54 0.12 -21.04
CA TRP A 255 7.24 0.48 -21.63
C TRP A 255 7.35 1.03 -23.07
N LYS A 256 8.40 1.82 -23.36
CA LYS A 256 8.68 2.34 -24.71
C LYS A 256 9.07 1.24 -25.70
N GLU A 257 9.81 0.23 -25.23
CA GLU A 257 10.25 -0.92 -26.05
C GLU A 257 9.08 -1.84 -26.40
N TYR A 258 8.04 -1.87 -25.56
CA TYR A 258 6.78 -2.58 -25.81
C TYR A 258 5.79 -1.80 -26.69
N GLY A 259 6.15 -0.59 -27.14
CA GLY A 259 5.34 0.21 -28.07
C GLY A 259 4.20 1.01 -27.44
N PHE A 260 4.15 1.20 -26.12
CA PHE A 260 3.20 2.15 -25.54
C PHE A 260 3.61 3.60 -25.86
N ASP A 261 2.63 4.47 -26.14
CA ASP A 261 2.84 5.90 -26.41
C ASP A 261 2.99 6.71 -25.11
N VAL A 262 2.31 6.26 -24.06
CA VAL A 262 2.32 6.88 -22.72
C VAL A 262 2.29 5.77 -21.68
N ALA A 263 3.10 5.92 -20.64
CA ALA A 263 2.94 5.16 -19.41
C ALA A 263 2.76 6.11 -18.21
N VAL A 264 1.89 5.76 -17.26
CA VAL A 264 1.62 6.53 -16.04
C VAL A 264 1.76 5.62 -14.83
N MET A 265 2.77 5.83 -13.99
CA MET A 265 3.07 4.90 -12.89
C MET A 265 2.25 5.21 -11.65
N GLN A 266 1.62 4.19 -11.08
CA GLN A 266 0.93 4.28 -9.79
C GLN A 266 1.96 4.23 -8.66
N PRO A 267 1.95 5.15 -7.69
CA PRO A 267 2.76 5.03 -6.47
C PRO A 267 2.40 3.81 -5.61
N SER A 268 1.15 3.34 -5.70
CA SER A 268 0.51 2.34 -4.84
C SER A 268 0.49 2.71 -3.35
N TYR A 269 0.83 3.95 -2.97
CA TYR A 269 0.87 4.37 -1.56
C TYR A 269 -0.53 4.29 -0.93
N ALA A 270 -1.55 4.77 -1.63
CA ALA A 270 -2.94 4.72 -1.18
C ALA A 270 -3.46 3.30 -0.91
N PHE A 271 -2.84 2.23 -1.43
CA PHE A 271 -3.25 0.82 -1.25
C PHE A 271 -2.17 -0.06 -0.60
N ARG A 272 -1.02 0.52 -0.25
CA ARG A 272 0.11 -0.18 0.41
C ARG A 272 0.51 0.46 1.74
N SER A 273 -0.28 1.43 2.21
CA SER A 273 -0.06 2.10 3.48
C SER A 273 -0.38 1.20 4.67
N PRO A 274 0.01 1.60 5.90
CA PRO A 274 -0.44 0.91 7.11
C PRO A 274 -1.97 0.89 7.28
N LEU A 275 -2.74 1.71 6.55
CA LEU A 275 -4.20 1.59 6.50
C LEU A 275 -4.63 0.18 6.04
N ASP A 276 -3.88 -0.44 5.11
CA ASP A 276 -4.09 -1.81 4.64
C ASP A 276 -3.17 -2.85 5.31
N GLY A 277 -2.55 -2.50 6.44
CA GLY A 277 -1.51 -3.34 7.06
C GLY A 277 -0.23 -3.46 6.22
N GLY A 278 0.01 -2.53 5.29
CA GLY A 278 1.29 -2.38 4.60
C GLY A 278 2.28 -1.49 5.35
N GLU A 279 3.45 -1.22 4.75
CA GLU A 279 4.53 -0.41 5.35
C GLU A 279 4.89 0.83 4.52
N VAL A 280 4.19 1.07 3.41
CA VAL A 280 4.49 2.18 2.49
C VAL A 280 3.97 3.50 3.07
N ASN A 281 4.80 4.54 3.06
CA ASN A 281 4.42 5.88 3.51
C ASN A 281 4.64 6.90 2.38
N ALA A 282 4.27 8.16 2.61
CA ALA A 282 4.32 9.22 1.59
C ALA A 282 5.73 9.48 0.99
N SER A 283 6.83 8.94 1.55
CA SER A 283 8.14 8.92 0.87
C SER A 283 8.08 8.24 -0.51
N ARG A 284 7.18 7.27 -0.70
CA ARG A 284 6.93 6.58 -1.98
C ARG A 284 6.52 7.52 -3.12
N LEU A 285 5.88 8.66 -2.81
CA LEU A 285 5.53 9.67 -3.82
C LEU A 285 6.78 10.31 -4.43
N GLN A 286 7.84 10.49 -3.62
CA GLN A 286 9.13 10.97 -4.10
C GLN A 286 9.85 9.91 -4.94
N GLU A 287 9.83 8.65 -4.50
CA GLU A 287 10.41 7.54 -5.28
C GLU A 287 9.74 7.36 -6.64
N THR A 288 8.41 7.43 -6.67
CA THR A 288 7.64 7.34 -7.91
C THR A 288 7.97 8.51 -8.84
N ALA A 289 8.08 9.73 -8.31
CA ALA A 289 8.50 10.89 -9.08
C ALA A 289 9.92 10.74 -9.68
N VAL A 290 10.90 10.28 -8.90
CA VAL A 290 12.28 10.04 -9.39
C VAL A 290 12.29 8.98 -10.49
N ALA A 291 11.62 7.86 -10.27
CA ALA A 291 11.52 6.77 -11.24
C ALA A 291 10.78 7.19 -12.52
N ALA A 292 9.67 7.94 -12.39
CA ALA A 292 8.90 8.48 -13.50
C ALA A 292 9.71 9.48 -14.34
N GLN A 293 10.44 10.41 -13.71
CA GLN A 293 11.35 11.33 -14.42
C GLN A 293 12.49 10.61 -15.15
N LYS A 294 13.03 9.53 -14.57
CA LYS A 294 14.09 8.76 -15.21
C LYS A 294 13.59 8.09 -16.50
N TYR A 295 12.54 7.27 -16.39
CA TYR A 295 12.05 6.41 -17.48
C TYR A 295 10.99 7.06 -18.38
N GLY A 296 10.53 8.27 -18.03
CA GLY A 296 9.66 9.11 -18.85
C GLY A 296 8.17 8.86 -18.66
N LEU A 297 7.75 8.42 -17.47
CA LEU A 297 6.36 8.12 -17.16
C LEU A 297 5.65 9.35 -16.59
N GLY A 298 4.33 9.39 -16.70
CA GLY A 298 3.48 10.17 -15.81
C GLY A 298 3.40 9.55 -14.41
N VAL A 299 2.66 10.19 -13.51
CA VAL A 299 2.34 9.66 -12.16
C VAL A 299 0.82 9.60 -12.00
N GLU A 300 0.30 8.50 -11.44
CA GLU A 300 -1.12 8.39 -11.11
C GLU A 300 -1.42 8.97 -9.72
N LEU A 301 -2.57 9.65 -9.61
CA LEU A 301 -3.15 10.09 -8.35
C LEU A 301 -4.16 9.03 -7.89
N GLU A 302 -3.90 8.38 -6.75
CA GLU A 302 -4.73 7.27 -6.26
C GLU A 302 -5.55 7.70 -5.04
N PHE A 303 -6.86 7.88 -5.22
CA PHE A 303 -7.80 8.18 -4.13
C PHE A 303 -8.78 7.01 -3.93
N ARG A 304 -9.15 6.73 -2.66
CA ARG A 304 -10.00 5.60 -2.28
C ARG A 304 -11.50 5.81 -2.54
N GLY A 305 -11.89 6.70 -3.45
CA GLY A 305 -13.25 7.18 -3.54
C GLY A 305 -13.47 8.41 -2.68
N CYS A 306 -14.55 8.36 -1.91
CA CYS A 306 -15.14 9.50 -1.20
C CYS A 306 -14.28 10.08 -0.05
N SER A 307 -13.09 9.52 0.20
CA SER A 307 -12.11 9.98 1.19
C SER A 307 -12.77 10.26 2.55
N ARG A 308 -13.44 9.24 3.10
CA ARG A 308 -14.28 9.37 4.29
C ARG A 308 -13.44 9.59 5.53
N LEU A 309 -12.34 8.83 5.64
CA LEU A 309 -11.45 8.89 6.80
C LEU A 309 -10.51 10.09 6.71
N ALA A 310 -10.17 10.71 7.84
CA ALA A 310 -9.20 11.81 7.89
C ALA A 310 -7.83 11.39 7.32
N THR A 311 -7.40 10.15 7.59
CA THR A 311 -6.20 9.54 7.04
C THR A 311 -6.22 9.47 5.50
N GLU A 312 -7.34 9.13 4.88
CA GLU A 312 -7.49 9.14 3.40
C GLU A 312 -7.39 10.55 2.82
N GLN A 313 -8.02 11.53 3.47
CA GLN A 313 -7.96 12.94 3.06
C GLN A 313 -6.52 13.48 3.14
N VAL A 314 -5.77 13.12 4.18
CA VAL A 314 -4.34 13.50 4.32
C VAL A 314 -3.51 12.86 3.21
N MET A 315 -3.71 11.57 2.91
CA MET A 315 -3.01 10.90 1.80
C MET A 315 -3.32 11.57 0.46
N ALA A 316 -4.60 11.85 0.15
CA ALA A 316 -4.97 12.55 -1.07
C ALA A 316 -4.28 13.92 -1.19
N MET A 317 -4.22 14.70 -0.10
CA MET A 317 -3.49 15.97 -0.05
C MET A 317 -1.98 15.81 -0.20
N GLN A 318 -1.38 14.71 0.28
CA GLN A 318 0.04 14.39 0.05
C GLN A 318 0.32 14.06 -1.43
N TYR A 319 -0.55 13.30 -2.10
CA TYR A 319 -0.45 13.05 -3.56
C TYR A 319 -0.48 14.36 -4.37
N LEU A 320 -1.42 15.26 -4.06
CA LEU A 320 -1.57 16.53 -4.76
C LEU A 320 -0.38 17.48 -4.50
N ALA A 321 0.01 17.67 -3.23
CA ALA A 321 1.12 18.55 -2.87
C ALA A 321 2.47 18.03 -3.36
N SER A 322 2.64 16.71 -3.46
CA SER A 322 3.83 16.08 -4.03
C SER A 322 3.94 16.35 -5.53
N GLY A 323 2.83 16.49 -6.26
CA GLY A 323 2.87 16.79 -7.70
C GLY A 323 3.41 18.18 -8.01
N SER A 324 3.04 19.19 -7.22
CA SER A 324 3.66 20.52 -7.29
C SER A 324 5.12 20.54 -6.80
N THR A 325 5.47 19.64 -5.87
CA THR A 325 6.81 19.62 -5.23
C THR A 325 7.85 18.88 -6.07
N TYR A 326 7.45 17.81 -6.76
CA TYR A 326 8.31 16.99 -7.61
C TYR A 326 8.04 17.18 -9.11
N GLY A 327 7.10 18.05 -9.48
CA GLY A 327 6.87 18.53 -10.86
C GLY A 327 5.96 17.67 -11.74
N TYR A 328 5.39 16.57 -11.25
CA TYR A 328 4.45 15.76 -12.05
C TYR A 328 3.07 16.41 -12.23
N GLN A 329 2.80 17.54 -11.56
CA GLN A 329 1.67 18.40 -11.89
C GLN A 329 1.80 19.02 -13.29
N ASP A 330 3.02 19.33 -13.75
CA ASP A 330 3.30 19.92 -15.07
C ASP A 330 3.56 18.84 -16.16
N GLY A 331 3.24 17.59 -15.84
CA GLY A 331 3.37 16.44 -16.72
C GLY A 331 2.04 15.70 -16.83
N VAL A 332 1.98 14.73 -17.73
CA VAL A 332 0.79 13.88 -17.87
C VAL A 332 0.54 13.09 -16.58
N SER A 333 -0.71 13.12 -16.11
CA SER A 333 -1.17 12.30 -14.99
C SER A 333 -2.48 11.59 -15.30
N ALA A 334 -2.69 10.46 -14.63
CA ALA A 334 -3.98 9.82 -14.49
C ALA A 334 -4.47 10.00 -13.05
N ALA A 335 -5.77 9.85 -12.81
CA ALA A 335 -6.35 9.86 -11.48
C ALA A 335 -7.31 8.69 -11.32
N PHE A 336 -6.88 7.68 -10.54
CA PHE A 336 -7.80 6.71 -9.96
C PHE A 336 -8.55 7.41 -8.83
N LEU A 337 -9.82 7.70 -9.04
CA LEU A 337 -10.64 8.42 -8.07
C LEU A 337 -11.45 7.48 -7.16
N GLY A 338 -11.35 6.16 -7.35
CA GLY A 338 -12.17 5.15 -6.67
C GLY A 338 -13.60 5.03 -7.19
N GLU A 339 -14.30 4.00 -6.72
CA GLU A 339 -15.70 3.79 -7.11
C GLU A 339 -16.59 4.96 -6.64
N GLY A 340 -17.38 5.47 -7.57
CA GLY A 340 -18.41 6.46 -7.28
C GLY A 340 -17.93 7.86 -6.87
N PHE A 341 -16.69 8.28 -7.11
CA PHE A 341 -16.20 9.62 -6.69
C PHE A 341 -17.15 10.77 -7.07
N GLY A 342 -17.72 10.76 -8.29
CA GLY A 342 -18.69 11.76 -8.71
C GLY A 342 -20.10 11.59 -8.13
N SER A 343 -20.51 10.36 -7.80
CA SER A 343 -21.86 10.00 -7.36
C SER A 343 -22.03 9.86 -5.84
N CYS A 344 -20.94 9.67 -5.09
CA CYS A 344 -20.97 9.46 -3.63
C CYS A 344 -20.94 10.75 -2.80
N GLY A 345 -21.13 11.90 -3.44
CA GLY A 345 -21.38 13.17 -2.77
C GLY A 345 -20.15 13.92 -2.24
N ILE A 346 -18.91 13.44 -2.40
CA ILE A 346 -17.72 14.24 -2.01
C ILE A 346 -17.68 15.60 -2.75
N THR A 347 -18.15 15.60 -4.00
CA THR A 347 -18.26 16.77 -4.88
C THR A 347 -19.30 17.79 -4.39
N THR A 348 -20.31 17.36 -3.63
CA THR A 348 -21.41 18.21 -3.11
C THR A 348 -21.49 18.21 -1.58
N SER A 349 -20.50 17.64 -0.89
CA SER A 349 -20.56 17.40 0.56
C SER A 349 -20.64 18.71 1.33
N SER A 350 -21.54 18.74 2.31
CA SER A 350 -21.62 19.81 3.30
C SER A 350 -20.55 19.69 4.39
N ASN A 351 -19.83 18.56 4.49
CA ASN A 351 -18.67 18.39 5.35
C ASN A 351 -17.44 19.07 4.71
N PRO A 352 -16.90 20.15 5.29
CA PRO A 352 -15.77 20.87 4.67
C PRO A 352 -14.51 20.03 4.51
N SER A 353 -14.30 19.03 5.37
CA SER A 353 -13.08 18.18 5.33
C SER A 353 -13.11 17.26 4.10
N GLN A 354 -14.21 16.54 3.89
CA GLN A 354 -14.42 15.70 2.71
C GLN A 354 -14.39 16.55 1.43
N ARG A 355 -15.13 17.67 1.42
CA ARG A 355 -15.21 18.60 0.29
C ARG A 355 -13.85 19.21 -0.08
N SER A 356 -12.95 19.41 0.90
CA SER A 356 -11.62 19.98 0.65
C SER A 356 -10.74 19.15 -0.28
N VAL A 357 -10.90 17.81 -0.31
CA VAL A 357 -10.17 16.93 -1.24
C VAL A 357 -10.59 17.21 -2.69
N TYR A 358 -11.89 17.36 -2.95
CA TYR A 358 -12.40 17.70 -4.27
C TYR A 358 -11.96 19.11 -4.71
N ASP A 359 -12.04 20.08 -3.81
CA ASP A 359 -11.62 21.45 -4.09
C ASP A 359 -10.09 21.56 -4.33
N ALA A 360 -9.28 20.78 -3.61
CA ALA A 360 -7.84 20.69 -3.81
C ALA A 360 -7.49 19.94 -5.11
N LEU A 361 -8.24 18.91 -5.50
CA LEU A 361 -8.08 18.25 -6.80
C LEU A 361 -8.38 19.21 -7.96
N ALA A 362 -9.48 19.97 -7.86
CA ALA A 362 -9.82 20.98 -8.87
C ALA A 362 -8.77 22.10 -8.94
N ASP A 363 -8.23 22.54 -7.80
CA ASP A 363 -7.14 23.50 -7.75
C ASP A 363 -5.85 22.93 -8.37
N TYR A 364 -5.49 21.67 -8.08
CA TYR A 364 -4.36 20.97 -8.67
C TYR A 364 -4.47 20.86 -10.20
N VAL A 365 -5.61 20.41 -10.70
CA VAL A 365 -5.87 20.27 -12.15
C VAL A 365 -5.85 21.63 -12.86
N SER A 366 -6.19 22.72 -12.16
CA SER A 366 -6.02 24.10 -12.66
C SER A 366 -4.59 24.65 -12.57
N GLY A 367 -3.59 23.81 -12.26
CA GLY A 367 -2.18 24.20 -12.13
C GLY A 367 -1.84 24.99 -10.85
N LYS A 368 -2.75 25.08 -9.86
CA LYS A 368 -2.43 25.72 -8.58
C LYS A 368 -1.62 24.78 -7.71
N ARG A 369 -0.62 25.33 -7.04
CA ARG A 369 0.16 24.59 -6.06
C ARG A 369 -0.69 24.21 -4.83
N ILE A 370 -0.74 22.93 -4.51
CA ILE A 370 -1.38 22.45 -3.28
C ILE A 370 -0.35 22.46 -2.13
N PRO A 371 -0.66 23.10 -0.97
CA PRO A 371 0.21 23.03 0.20
C PRO A 371 0.32 21.60 0.73
N SER A 372 1.50 21.20 1.20
CA SER A 372 1.66 19.91 1.89
C SER A 372 0.90 19.92 3.21
N PRO A 373 0.18 18.84 3.56
CA PRO A 373 -0.40 18.67 4.89
C PRO A 373 0.67 18.31 5.95
N ASP A 374 1.88 17.94 5.52
CA ASP A 374 3.00 17.56 6.39
C ASP A 374 3.60 18.80 7.07
N VAL A 375 3.85 18.71 8.38
CA VAL A 375 4.47 19.76 9.19
C VAL A 375 5.98 19.53 9.25
N ASP A 376 6.76 20.40 8.59
CA ASP A 376 8.23 20.35 8.55
C ASP A 376 8.86 20.48 9.95
N ILE A 377 9.69 19.50 10.35
CA ILE A 377 10.35 19.46 11.66
C ILE A 377 11.84 19.80 11.48
N LYS A 378 12.21 21.01 11.90
CA LYS A 378 13.61 21.48 11.91
C LYS A 378 14.41 20.90 13.08
N ALA A 379 14.83 19.65 12.92
CA ALA A 379 15.74 18.98 13.85
C ALA A 379 17.22 19.20 13.49
N VAL A 380 18.08 19.27 14.50
CA VAL A 380 19.55 19.41 14.35
C VAL A 380 20.24 18.26 15.09
N GLU A 381 21.25 17.64 14.47
CA GLU A 381 22.06 16.59 15.11
C GLU A 381 22.78 17.16 16.35
N ALA A 382 22.52 16.55 17.51
CA ALA A 382 23.10 16.97 18.78
C ALA A 382 24.59 16.62 18.83
N LYS A 383 25.39 17.49 19.45
CA LYS A 383 26.80 17.18 19.73
C LYS A 383 26.87 15.96 20.66
N ARG A 384 27.65 14.95 20.25
CA ARG A 384 27.85 13.72 21.01
C ARG A 384 28.41 14.03 22.40
N SER A 385 27.75 13.53 23.45
CA SER A 385 28.22 13.63 24.83
C SER A 385 29.17 12.49 25.17
N VAL A 386 30.09 12.72 26.10
CA VAL A 386 30.98 11.67 26.65
C VAL A 386 30.11 10.55 27.24
N GLY A 387 30.38 9.31 26.86
CA GLY A 387 29.60 8.12 27.27
C GLY A 387 28.44 7.74 26.36
N GLN A 388 28.12 8.50 25.29
CA GLN A 388 27.11 8.09 24.31
C GLN A 388 27.66 6.99 23.37
N SER A 389 26.92 5.88 23.22
CA SER A 389 27.28 4.75 22.36
C SER A 389 27.49 5.15 20.90
N ASP A 390 28.45 4.50 20.21
CA ASP A 390 28.77 4.76 18.80
C ASP A 390 27.60 4.49 17.85
N ASN A 391 26.71 3.56 18.20
CA ASN A 391 25.52 3.21 17.41
C ASN A 391 24.33 4.16 17.60
N GLN A 392 24.44 5.22 18.42
CA GLN A 392 23.35 6.18 18.64
C GLN A 392 23.62 7.53 17.99
N ARG A 393 22.56 8.11 17.40
CA ARG A 393 22.50 9.48 16.91
C ARG A 393 21.27 10.16 17.50
N MET A 394 21.39 11.44 17.85
CA MET A 394 20.32 12.19 18.49
C MET A 394 20.08 13.47 17.71
N TYR A 395 18.83 13.77 17.39
CA TYR A 395 18.41 14.98 16.70
C TYR A 395 17.44 15.74 17.59
N VAL A 396 17.63 17.05 17.76
CA VAL A 396 16.80 17.89 18.63
C VAL A 396 16.06 18.91 17.77
N ALA A 397 14.73 18.96 17.91
CA ALA A 397 13.90 20.01 17.32
C ALA A 397 13.26 20.85 18.42
N ARG A 398 13.24 22.17 18.22
CA ARG A 398 12.62 23.15 19.13
C ARG A 398 11.34 23.67 18.50
N GLU A 399 10.51 24.34 19.30
CA GLU A 399 9.29 25.02 18.82
C GLU A 399 8.25 24.09 18.16
N VAL A 400 8.27 22.79 18.48
CA VAL A 400 7.42 21.77 17.84
C VAL A 400 6.07 21.69 18.52
N ASP A 401 4.99 21.90 17.75
CA ASP A 401 3.61 21.81 18.22
C ASP A 401 3.04 20.40 17.97
N LEU A 402 3.30 19.49 18.91
CA LEU A 402 2.87 18.09 18.84
C LEU A 402 1.34 17.91 18.86
N LYS A 403 0.53 18.96 19.07
CA LYS A 403 -0.94 18.87 18.91
C LYS A 403 -1.38 18.90 17.44
N LYS A 404 -0.50 19.28 16.51
CA LYS A 404 -0.86 19.46 15.09
C LYS A 404 -0.77 18.20 14.24
N PHE A 405 -0.17 17.13 14.75
CA PHE A 405 0.03 15.86 14.06
C PHE A 405 0.10 14.72 15.09
N ASN A 406 0.07 13.47 14.65
CA ASN A 406 0.08 12.27 15.48
C ASN A 406 1.17 11.27 15.07
N SER A 407 1.93 11.57 14.02
CA SER A 407 3.10 10.80 13.58
C SER A 407 4.32 11.71 13.35
N ILE A 408 5.53 11.15 13.42
CA ILE A 408 6.73 11.76 12.85
C ILE A 408 7.32 10.79 11.83
N ARG A 409 7.35 11.19 10.56
CA ARG A 409 8.04 10.50 9.49
C ARG A 409 9.47 11.03 9.34
N ILE A 410 10.43 10.13 9.26
CA ILE A 410 11.84 10.42 8.94
C ILE A 410 12.16 9.74 7.61
N ASP A 411 12.48 10.54 6.60
CA ASP A 411 12.84 10.05 5.26
C ASP A 411 14.37 10.00 5.13
N PHE A 412 14.91 8.92 4.57
CA PHE A 412 16.33 8.61 4.42
C PHE A 412 16.72 8.46 2.93
N ALA A 413 17.92 8.92 2.54
CA ALA A 413 18.47 8.81 1.18
C ALA A 413 19.35 7.56 1.01
N GLU A 414 18.72 6.42 0.75
CA GLU A 414 19.33 5.10 0.84
C GLU A 414 19.23 4.33 -0.47
N HIS A 415 20.37 3.89 -0.99
CA HIS A 415 20.47 3.19 -2.27
C HIS A 415 21.18 1.83 -2.12
N GLN A 416 20.50 0.75 -2.51
CA GLN A 416 20.89 -0.67 -2.39
C GLN A 416 21.15 -1.19 -0.96
N GLN A 417 21.57 -0.33 -0.05
CA GLN A 417 21.74 -0.58 1.38
C GLN A 417 20.83 0.37 2.16
N TYR A 418 20.24 -0.12 3.25
CA TYR A 418 19.32 0.64 4.09
C TYR A 418 19.70 0.55 5.57
N TRP A 419 19.36 1.59 6.33
CA TRP A 419 19.53 1.61 7.77
C TRP A 419 18.47 0.74 8.47
N GLN A 420 18.92 -0.02 9.47
CA GLN A 420 18.11 -0.84 10.36
C GLN A 420 18.37 -0.41 11.80
N GLY A 421 17.32 -0.31 12.60
CA GLY A 421 17.45 0.14 13.98
C GLY A 421 16.14 0.59 14.58
N GLU A 422 16.24 1.44 15.60
CA GLU A 422 15.10 2.01 16.31
C GLU A 422 15.16 3.53 16.31
N VAL A 423 14.00 4.18 16.18
CA VAL A 423 13.78 5.60 16.44
C VAL A 423 12.94 5.75 17.71
N GLN A 424 13.45 6.49 18.71
CA GLN A 424 12.67 6.89 19.89
C GLN A 424 12.32 8.39 19.80
N LEU A 425 11.06 8.73 20.05
CA LEU A 425 10.60 10.10 20.24
C LEU A 425 10.51 10.41 21.74
N GLN A 426 11.21 11.46 22.17
CA GLN A 426 11.15 11.95 23.55
C GLN A 426 10.86 13.45 23.58
N VAL A 427 10.10 13.89 24.59
CA VAL A 427 9.72 15.29 24.82
C VAL A 427 10.42 15.82 26.08
N GLN A 428 10.84 17.09 26.05
CA GLN A 428 11.48 17.73 27.19
C GLN A 428 10.43 18.05 28.27
N THR A 429 10.72 17.69 29.52
CA THR A 429 9.85 17.97 30.68
C THR A 429 10.13 19.35 31.28
N ALA A 430 9.18 19.90 32.05
CA ALA A 430 9.27 21.26 32.61
C ALA A 430 10.50 21.49 33.53
N ASN A 431 11.05 20.43 34.13
CA ASN A 431 12.29 20.45 34.91
C ASN A 431 13.57 20.25 34.06
N GLY A 432 13.48 20.33 32.73
CA GLY A 432 14.60 20.17 31.80
C GLY A 432 14.98 18.72 31.46
N GLY A 433 14.36 17.73 32.11
CA GLY A 433 14.52 16.31 31.82
C GLY A 433 13.87 15.86 30.50
N TRP A 434 13.84 14.55 30.27
CA TRP A 434 13.26 13.94 29.05
C TRP A 434 12.32 12.79 29.40
N LYS A 435 11.12 12.79 28.80
CA LYS A 435 10.15 11.70 28.86
C LYS A 435 10.03 11.06 27.48
N GLN A 436 10.16 9.74 27.39
CA GLN A 436 9.86 9.03 26.15
C GLN A 436 8.35 9.04 25.89
N LEU A 437 7.98 9.33 24.65
CA LEU A 437 6.60 9.45 24.19
C LEU A 437 6.23 8.25 23.30
N ALA A 438 7.08 7.92 22.34
CA ALA A 438 6.87 6.82 21.40
C ALA A 438 8.19 6.25 20.85
N TRP A 439 8.10 5.14 20.13
CA TRP A 439 9.19 4.52 19.41
C TRP A 439 8.68 3.79 18.16
N ALA A 440 9.54 3.62 17.16
CA ALA A 440 9.33 2.72 16.05
C ALA A 440 10.65 2.07 15.64
N THR A 441 10.59 0.80 15.32
CA THR A 441 11.71 0.04 14.77
C THR A 441 11.61 0.03 13.26
N ARG A 442 12.77 0.13 12.60
CA ARG A 442 12.93 -0.15 11.19
C ARG A 442 13.76 -1.42 11.06
N PRO A 443 13.13 -2.60 11.11
CA PRO A 443 13.84 -3.87 10.94
C PRO A 443 14.38 -4.08 9.53
N ARG A 444 13.82 -3.39 8.53
CA ARG A 444 14.04 -3.64 7.09
C ARG A 444 13.81 -2.39 6.26
N GLY A 445 14.30 -2.40 5.04
CA GLY A 445 13.93 -1.44 4.00
C GLY A 445 12.71 -1.88 3.21
N ASP A 446 12.07 -0.93 2.51
CA ASP A 446 11.13 -1.22 1.43
C ASP A 446 11.93 -1.78 0.25
N SER A 447 11.75 -3.06 -0.04
CA SER A 447 12.50 -3.77 -1.09
C SER A 447 12.17 -3.30 -2.51
N LEU A 448 11.13 -2.47 -2.68
CA LEU A 448 10.81 -1.82 -3.95
C LEU A 448 11.30 -0.36 -4.01
N ALA A 449 11.79 0.24 -2.92
CA ALA A 449 12.35 1.59 -2.95
C ALA A 449 13.85 1.57 -3.33
N ASP A 450 14.27 2.47 -4.24
CA ASP A 450 15.65 2.55 -4.74
C ASP A 450 16.50 3.61 -4.02
N ASN A 451 15.92 4.75 -3.62
CA ASN A 451 16.68 5.92 -3.18
C ASN A 451 16.15 6.62 -1.92
N ILE A 452 14.84 6.59 -1.67
CA ILE A 452 14.20 7.28 -0.54
C ILE A 452 13.31 6.30 0.23
N GLN A 453 13.55 6.18 1.53
CA GLN A 453 12.80 5.27 2.40
C GLN A 453 12.43 5.97 3.71
N GLY A 454 11.23 5.70 4.24
CA GLY A 454 10.74 6.34 5.46
C GLY A 454 10.55 5.39 6.63
N VAL A 455 10.77 5.88 7.86
CA VAL A 455 10.22 5.28 9.10
C VAL A 455 9.25 6.26 9.74
N VAL A 456 8.14 5.76 10.30
CA VAL A 456 7.13 6.59 10.96
C VAL A 456 7.04 6.22 12.44
N VAL A 457 7.10 7.23 13.31
CA VAL A 457 6.94 7.11 14.77
C VAL A 457 5.62 7.75 15.17
N SER A 458 4.59 6.94 15.39
CA SER A 458 3.26 7.42 15.79
C SER A 458 3.13 7.57 17.31
N PHE A 459 2.37 8.57 17.76
CA PHE A 459 2.21 8.92 19.18
C PHE A 459 0.81 9.50 19.49
N ASP A 460 0.27 9.22 20.69
CA ASP A 460 -1.00 9.80 21.13
C ASP A 460 -0.85 11.31 21.39
N ASN A 461 -1.30 12.12 20.42
CA ASN A 461 -1.25 13.57 20.51
C ASN A 461 -2.32 14.16 21.44
N THR A 462 -3.29 13.38 21.91
CA THR A 462 -4.21 13.86 22.95
C THR A 462 -3.50 13.98 24.30
N ARG A 463 -2.50 13.11 24.54
CA ARG A 463 -1.70 13.01 25.78
C ARG A 463 -0.50 13.95 25.88
N VAL A 464 -0.12 14.68 24.81
CA VAL A 464 0.93 15.72 24.90
C VAL A 464 0.38 17.01 25.51
N ASN A 465 1.24 17.80 26.17
CA ASN A 465 0.86 19.12 26.65
C ASN A 465 0.54 20.06 25.47
N PRO A 466 -0.40 21.01 25.62
CA PRO A 466 -0.66 22.01 24.59
C PRO A 466 0.52 22.99 24.45
N GLY A 467 0.69 23.52 23.24
CA GLY A 467 1.74 24.47 22.92
C GLY A 467 3.05 23.84 22.43
N LYS A 468 3.98 24.72 22.07
CA LYS A 468 5.25 24.33 21.48
C LYS A 468 6.20 23.71 22.50
N GLN A 469 6.86 22.63 22.11
CA GLN A 469 7.74 21.84 22.95
C GLN A 469 9.09 21.58 22.26
N THR A 470 10.10 21.25 23.06
CA THR A 470 11.36 20.69 22.54
C THR A 470 11.25 19.18 22.52
N ILE A 471 11.56 18.57 21.38
CA ILE A 471 11.63 17.12 21.21
C ILE A 471 13.04 16.67 20.87
N ARG A 472 13.34 15.40 21.13
CA ARG A 472 14.48 14.70 20.56
C ARG A 472 14.07 13.38 19.94
N LEU A 473 14.70 13.07 18.81
CA LEU A 473 14.63 11.78 18.13
C LEU A 473 15.97 11.09 18.34
N ILE A 474 15.95 9.89 18.91
CA ILE A 474 17.14 9.05 19.14
C ILE A 474 17.09 7.89 18.16
N LEU A 475 18.04 7.83 17.25
CA LEU A 475 18.21 6.75 16.28
C LEU A 475 19.30 5.81 16.81
N THR A 476 18.92 4.57 17.12
CA THR A 476 19.82 3.50 17.59
C THR A 476 20.00 2.49 16.47
N THR A 477 21.18 2.46 15.84
CA THR A 477 21.51 1.52 14.76
C THR A 477 21.64 0.08 15.30
N ALA A 478 21.00 -0.88 14.62
CA ALA A 478 21.10 -2.31 14.95
C ALA A 478 22.50 -2.87 14.64
N GLN A 479 22.94 -3.89 15.39
CA GLN A 479 24.31 -4.44 15.31
C GLN A 479 24.75 -4.94 13.92
N ARG A 480 23.80 -5.27 13.04
CA ARG A 480 24.06 -5.75 11.66
C ARG A 480 23.44 -4.86 10.58
N SER A 481 23.10 -3.61 10.90
CA SER A 481 22.58 -2.70 9.87
C SER A 481 23.60 -2.51 8.73
N PRO A 482 23.17 -2.61 7.46
CA PRO A 482 24.00 -2.27 6.31
C PRO A 482 24.61 -0.85 6.38
N LEU A 483 23.90 0.10 7.00
CA LEU A 483 24.35 1.47 7.18
C LEU A 483 24.57 1.80 8.66
N SER A 484 25.79 2.21 9.03
CA SER A 484 26.10 2.62 10.41
C SER A 484 25.46 3.95 10.81
N LYS A 485 25.27 4.87 9.86
CA LYS A 485 24.55 6.15 9.99
C LYS A 485 23.52 6.30 8.86
N PRO A 486 22.24 6.54 9.15
CA PRO A 486 21.24 6.84 8.13
C PRO A 486 21.41 8.28 7.59
N PRO A 487 21.42 8.48 6.26
CA PRO A 487 21.44 9.80 5.64
C PRO A 487 20.03 10.41 5.61
N ILE A 488 19.70 11.26 6.58
CA ILE A 488 18.35 11.84 6.70
C ILE A 488 18.14 12.95 5.66
N VAL A 489 17.03 12.86 4.92
CA VAL A 489 16.55 13.84 3.93
C VAL A 489 15.69 14.92 4.60
N ARG A 490 14.68 14.48 5.35
CA ARG A 490 13.76 15.35 6.09
C ARG A 490 13.12 14.63 7.26
N MET A 491 12.61 15.41 8.21
CA MET A 491 11.72 14.96 9.26
C MET A 491 10.44 15.78 9.16
N VAL A 492 9.29 15.13 9.17
CA VAL A 492 7.99 15.80 9.11
C VAL A 492 7.02 15.17 10.11
N GLY A 493 6.16 15.97 10.70
CA GLY A 493 4.99 15.49 11.42
C GLY A 493 3.83 15.33 10.45
N ASP A 494 3.21 14.16 10.38
CA ASP A 494 2.06 13.94 9.50
C ASP A 494 0.84 13.39 10.26
N ARG A 495 -0.30 13.36 9.56
CA ARG A 495 -1.60 12.86 10.02
C ARG A 495 -2.06 11.63 9.23
N SER A 496 -1.15 10.98 8.51
CA SER A 496 -1.46 9.87 7.61
C SER A 496 -1.59 8.53 8.35
N LEU A 497 -1.35 8.52 9.66
CA LEU A 497 -1.53 7.38 10.55
C LEU A 497 -2.17 7.86 11.83
N ASP A 498 -3.31 7.30 12.18
CA ASP A 498 -3.74 7.35 13.58
C ASP A 498 -2.71 6.59 14.44
N PRO A 499 -2.39 7.11 15.63
CA PRO A 499 -1.39 6.49 16.47
C PRO A 499 -1.96 5.19 17.01
N VAL A 500 -1.15 4.12 17.00
CA VAL A 500 -1.49 2.86 17.67
C VAL A 500 -1.69 3.17 19.16
N THR A 501 -2.94 3.39 19.57
CA THR A 501 -3.31 3.83 20.93
C THR A 501 -3.34 2.67 21.91
N GLN A 502 -2.33 1.81 21.85
CA GLN A 502 -2.02 0.82 22.87
C GLN A 502 -1.44 1.50 24.11
N ASN A 503 -2.28 2.34 24.75
CA ASN A 503 -2.10 2.85 26.08
C ASN A 503 -2.34 1.67 27.06
N GLY A 504 -1.25 1.01 27.47
CA GLY A 504 -1.29 -0.08 28.47
C GLY A 504 -1.70 -1.45 27.95
N LEU A 505 -2.70 -1.50 27.07
CA LEU A 505 -3.15 -2.70 26.37
C LEU A 505 -2.29 -2.96 25.13
N ALA A 506 -1.00 -3.25 25.32
CA ALA A 506 -0.12 -3.62 24.20
C ALA A 506 -0.39 -5.03 23.64
N ASN A 507 -1.47 -5.70 24.05
CA ASN A 507 -1.82 -7.02 23.54
C ASN A 507 -2.96 -6.97 22.52
N ALA A 508 -2.79 -7.75 21.45
CA ALA A 508 -3.91 -8.24 20.66
C ALA A 508 -4.98 -8.82 21.59
N TYR A 509 -6.23 -8.43 21.37
CA TYR A 509 -7.31 -8.84 22.25
C TYR A 509 -7.93 -10.15 21.77
N THR A 510 -8.69 -10.77 22.66
CA THR A 510 -9.37 -12.04 22.40
C THR A 510 -10.87 -11.83 22.48
N VAL A 511 -11.58 -12.19 21.41
CA VAL A 511 -13.03 -12.41 21.48
C VAL A 511 -13.23 -13.67 22.33
N VAL A 512 -13.80 -13.52 23.52
CA VAL A 512 -14.00 -14.63 24.46
C VAL A 512 -15.42 -15.21 24.37
N GLU A 513 -16.41 -14.45 23.87
CA GLU A 513 -17.78 -14.91 23.63
C GLU A 513 -18.41 -14.13 22.45
N SER A 514 -18.92 -14.83 21.42
CA SER A 514 -20.01 -14.41 20.48
C SER A 514 -20.11 -15.31 19.24
N GLY A 515 -21.24 -15.26 18.54
CA GLY A 515 -21.56 -16.00 17.31
C GLY A 515 -20.49 -15.93 16.22
N LYS A 516 -20.21 -17.09 15.64
CA LYS A 516 -18.99 -17.37 14.89
C LYS A 516 -18.82 -16.41 13.70
N PRO A 517 -17.74 -15.61 13.65
CA PRO A 517 -17.17 -15.16 12.38
C PRO A 517 -16.89 -16.37 11.49
N LYS A 518 -16.80 -16.17 10.17
CA LYS A 518 -16.43 -17.24 9.25
C LYS A 518 -15.10 -17.86 9.73
N PRO A 519 -15.03 -19.19 9.95
CA PRO A 519 -13.78 -19.81 10.37
C PRO A 519 -12.73 -19.60 9.28
N ALA A 520 -11.55 -19.14 9.69
CA ALA A 520 -10.42 -18.94 8.79
C ALA A 520 -10.08 -20.21 8.00
N SER A 521 -9.62 -20.03 6.75
CA SER A 521 -9.30 -21.13 5.83
C SER A 521 -8.14 -22.01 6.35
N TYR A 522 -7.16 -21.39 7.02
CA TYR A 522 -5.99 -22.07 7.62
C TYR A 522 -5.71 -21.53 9.04
N PRO A 523 -6.57 -21.88 10.03
CA PRO A 523 -6.46 -21.39 11.39
C PRO A 523 -5.39 -22.13 12.17
N ASP A 524 -4.81 -21.46 13.16
CA ASP A 524 -4.19 -22.16 14.29
C ASP A 524 -5.30 -22.73 15.18
N LYS A 525 -5.42 -24.05 15.20
CA LYS A 525 -6.51 -24.77 15.87
C LYS A 525 -6.22 -25.04 17.35
N THR A 526 -4.96 -24.93 17.78
CA THR A 526 -4.50 -25.39 19.10
C THR A 526 -3.72 -24.34 19.89
N SER A 527 -3.34 -23.22 19.26
CA SER A 527 -2.33 -22.27 19.77
C SER A 527 -0.92 -22.88 19.92
N HIS A 528 -0.71 -24.06 19.33
CA HIS A 528 0.53 -24.85 19.41
C HIS A 528 0.97 -25.41 18.04
N MET A 529 0.19 -25.24 16.96
CA MET A 529 0.47 -25.77 15.61
C MET A 529 1.78 -25.26 14.97
N LEU A 530 2.39 -24.21 15.52
CA LEU A 530 3.67 -23.67 15.09
C LEU A 530 4.80 -23.92 16.10
N HIS A 531 4.62 -24.87 17.04
CA HIS A 531 5.69 -25.34 17.92
C HIS A 531 5.54 -26.84 18.32
N ASP A 532 4.72 -27.61 17.61
CA ASP A 532 4.37 -29.00 18.00
C ASP A 532 5.34 -30.08 17.49
N GLY A 533 6.30 -29.70 16.63
CA GLY A 533 7.31 -30.58 16.02
C GLY A 533 6.93 -31.11 14.63
N GLU A 534 5.73 -30.80 14.11
CA GLU A 534 5.13 -31.44 12.94
C GLU A 534 5.20 -30.61 11.65
N ILE A 535 6.43 -30.26 11.23
CA ILE A 535 6.73 -29.58 9.94
C ILE A 535 5.88 -30.17 8.79
N SER A 536 5.24 -29.31 7.99
CA SER A 536 4.48 -29.77 6.83
C SER A 536 5.43 -30.31 5.75
N THR A 537 5.13 -31.49 5.24
CA THR A 537 5.95 -32.18 4.22
C THR A 537 5.15 -32.63 3.00
N ALA A 538 3.87 -32.21 2.93
CA ALA A 538 2.92 -32.52 1.87
C ALA A 538 2.29 -31.23 1.29
N GLY A 539 3.03 -30.11 1.34
CA GLY A 539 2.58 -28.80 0.86
C GLY A 539 1.52 -28.10 1.74
N TRP A 540 0.96 -27.02 1.18
CA TRP A 540 0.06 -26.10 1.88
C TRP A 540 -1.30 -26.71 2.27
N SER A 541 -1.77 -27.72 1.53
CA SER A 541 -3.06 -28.39 1.74
C SER A 541 -3.05 -29.49 2.81
N SER A 542 -1.92 -29.74 3.48
CA SER A 542 -1.75 -30.82 4.48
C SER A 542 -2.62 -30.68 5.74
N GLY A 543 -3.26 -29.53 5.96
CA GLY A 543 -4.04 -29.22 7.16
C GLY A 543 -3.22 -28.89 8.40
N ARG A 544 -1.88 -28.91 8.29
CA ARG A 544 -0.89 -28.55 9.32
C ARG A 544 -0.42 -27.09 9.27
N ASN A 545 -0.65 -26.42 8.14
CA ASN A 545 -0.18 -25.04 7.96
C ASN A 545 -1.15 -24.03 8.60
N VAL A 546 -0.59 -23.00 9.20
CA VAL A 546 -1.27 -21.78 9.64
C VAL A 546 -1.02 -20.70 8.59
N GLY A 547 -2.09 -20.05 8.11
CA GLY A 547 -2.03 -19.20 6.92
C GLY A 547 -2.61 -17.81 7.12
N TRP A 548 -1.95 -16.80 6.55
CA TRP A 548 -2.46 -15.42 6.48
C TRP A 548 -2.61 -15.02 5.01
N ASN A 549 -3.81 -14.57 4.62
CA ASN A 549 -4.04 -13.96 3.32
C ASN A 549 -4.37 -12.48 3.49
N SER A 550 -3.57 -11.65 2.84
CA SER A 550 -3.82 -10.21 2.77
C SER A 550 -2.94 -9.60 1.68
N ASN A 551 -3.49 -8.68 0.89
CA ASN A 551 -2.80 -8.06 -0.24
C ASN A 551 -2.96 -6.52 -0.20
N PRO A 552 -2.04 -5.78 0.45
CA PRO A 552 -0.96 -6.28 1.29
C PRO A 552 -1.50 -6.75 2.64
N GLY A 553 -0.62 -7.31 3.47
CA GLY A 553 -0.83 -7.27 4.90
C GLY A 553 0.41 -7.70 5.68
N LYS A 554 0.25 -7.72 6.99
CA LYS A 554 1.31 -8.00 7.96
C LYS A 554 0.84 -9.06 8.94
N ALA A 555 1.78 -9.90 9.35
CA ALA A 555 1.62 -10.87 10.41
C ALA A 555 2.81 -10.75 11.37
N VAL A 556 2.52 -10.87 12.67
CA VAL A 556 3.53 -10.87 13.73
C VAL A 556 3.23 -12.02 14.69
N ILE A 557 4.22 -12.86 14.92
CA ILE A 557 4.16 -13.99 15.87
C ILE A 557 5.06 -13.66 17.04
N ASN A 558 4.59 -13.85 18.26
CA ASN A 558 5.18 -13.31 19.47
C ASN A 558 5.44 -14.46 20.41
N ILE A 559 6.71 -14.78 20.57
CA ILE A 559 7.21 -15.93 21.32
C ILE A 559 7.57 -15.46 22.72
N ASP A 560 7.09 -16.16 23.76
CA ASP A 560 7.57 -16.06 25.13
C ASP A 560 8.31 -17.35 25.48
N LEU A 561 9.63 -17.23 25.70
CA LEU A 561 10.52 -18.32 26.12
C LEU A 561 10.36 -18.66 27.62
N GLY A 562 9.43 -18.01 28.33
CA GLY A 562 9.16 -18.17 29.76
C GLY A 562 10.20 -17.53 30.67
N SER A 563 11.48 -17.53 30.26
CA SER A 563 12.60 -16.92 30.98
C SER A 563 13.57 -16.22 30.00
N VAL A 564 14.65 -15.60 30.49
CA VAL A 564 15.68 -15.00 29.63
C VAL A 564 16.63 -16.09 29.16
N HIS A 565 16.71 -16.32 27.84
CA HIS A 565 17.64 -17.25 27.21
C HIS A 565 18.64 -16.51 26.33
N ARG A 566 19.82 -17.12 26.15
CA ARG A 566 20.83 -16.66 25.18
C ARG A 566 20.57 -17.30 23.81
N VAL A 567 19.68 -16.67 23.05
CA VAL A 567 19.20 -17.16 21.75
C VAL A 567 20.35 -17.11 20.71
N GLY A 568 20.51 -18.18 19.94
CA GLY A 568 21.50 -18.30 18.85
C GLY A 568 20.89 -18.19 17.46
N ALA A 569 19.72 -18.79 17.24
CA ALA A 569 18.99 -18.71 15.96
C ALA A 569 17.46 -18.88 16.14
N VAL A 570 16.72 -18.43 15.13
CA VAL A 570 15.27 -18.63 14.99
C VAL A 570 14.99 -19.13 13.58
N LYS A 571 14.27 -20.25 13.44
CA LYS A 571 13.85 -20.84 12.17
C LYS A 571 12.34 -20.81 12.03
N VAL A 572 11.89 -20.60 10.80
CA VAL A 572 10.47 -20.57 10.42
C VAL A 572 10.30 -21.45 9.19
N TYR A 573 9.56 -22.54 9.32
CA TYR A 573 9.24 -23.45 8.21
C TYR A 573 7.99 -22.98 7.48
N THR A 574 8.08 -22.87 6.16
CA THR A 574 7.12 -22.11 5.35
C THR A 574 7.11 -22.61 3.90
N GLN A 575 6.09 -22.22 3.13
CA GLN A 575 5.95 -22.54 1.70
C GLN A 575 6.05 -21.30 0.82
N GLY A 576 6.31 -21.52 -0.47
CA GLY A 576 6.23 -20.52 -1.52
C GLY A 576 6.25 -21.13 -2.92
N GLY A 577 6.61 -20.30 -3.91
CA GLY A 577 6.61 -20.67 -5.33
C GLY A 577 5.37 -20.20 -6.12
N SER A 578 4.37 -19.62 -5.45
CA SER A 578 3.17 -19.01 -6.03
C SER A 578 2.04 -19.98 -6.45
N ASP A 579 2.17 -21.30 -6.24
CA ASP A 579 1.05 -22.23 -6.40
C ASP A 579 -0.10 -21.88 -5.44
N ALA A 580 -1.35 -21.91 -5.92
CA ALA A 580 -2.53 -21.41 -5.20
C ALA A 580 -2.37 -20.00 -4.58
N ALA A 581 -1.49 -19.17 -5.14
CA ALA A 581 -1.05 -17.88 -4.60
C ALA A 581 -0.38 -17.95 -3.21
N VAL A 582 0.21 -19.10 -2.86
CA VAL A 582 1.09 -19.30 -1.69
C VAL A 582 2.50 -18.79 -2.00
N ASN A 583 2.89 -17.73 -1.31
CA ASN A 583 4.14 -17.04 -1.51
C ASN A 583 5.01 -17.09 -0.25
N TRP A 584 6.33 -17.06 -0.45
CA TRP A 584 7.30 -16.94 0.63
C TRP A 584 7.00 -15.66 1.46
N PRO A 585 7.07 -15.72 2.80
CA PRO A 585 6.93 -14.54 3.66
C PRO A 585 7.86 -13.41 3.21
N LEU A 586 7.31 -12.20 3.06
CA LEU A 586 8.07 -11.06 2.52
C LEU A 586 8.79 -10.27 3.63
N ASN A 587 10.08 -10.03 3.36
CA ASN A 587 11.05 -9.31 4.19
C ASN A 587 11.10 -9.74 5.69
N PRO A 588 11.05 -11.04 6.04
CA PRO A 588 10.88 -11.50 7.41
C PRO A 588 11.98 -11.03 8.38
N VAL A 589 11.62 -10.74 9.63
CA VAL A 589 12.54 -10.30 10.70
C VAL A 589 12.19 -10.93 12.05
N ALA A 590 13.20 -11.23 12.87
CA ALA A 590 13.05 -11.50 14.30
C ALA A 590 13.53 -10.29 15.13
N THR A 591 12.73 -9.79 16.08
CA THR A 591 13.13 -8.76 17.05
C THR A 591 13.11 -9.33 18.47
N PHE A 592 14.00 -8.84 19.34
CA PHE A 592 14.34 -9.47 20.62
C PHE A 592 14.21 -8.47 21.77
N SER A 593 13.55 -8.88 22.85
CA SER A 593 13.24 -8.03 24.01
C SER A 593 13.18 -8.83 25.33
N ASN A 594 13.28 -8.11 26.46
CA ASN A 594 13.07 -8.66 27.81
C ASN A 594 11.75 -8.17 28.44
N THR A 595 10.93 -7.48 27.66
CA THR A 595 9.58 -7.02 28.01
C THR A 595 8.62 -7.47 26.92
N PRO A 596 7.34 -7.80 27.21
CA PRO A 596 6.40 -8.23 26.20
C PRO A 596 6.26 -7.18 25.10
N THR A 597 6.37 -7.63 23.85
CA THR A 597 6.22 -6.79 22.66
C THR A 597 5.27 -7.46 21.70
N LEU A 598 4.44 -6.68 21.01
CA LEU A 598 3.49 -7.21 20.02
C LEU A 598 3.50 -6.47 18.68
N MET A 599 4.25 -5.37 18.59
CA MET A 599 4.35 -4.49 17.43
C MET A 599 5.79 -4.07 17.20
N ASP A 600 6.06 -3.53 16.01
CA ASP A 600 7.31 -2.89 15.62
C ASP A 600 7.34 -1.38 15.91
N SER A 601 6.27 -0.83 16.48
CA SER A 601 6.18 0.54 17.00
C SER A 601 5.24 0.62 18.20
N GLY A 602 5.29 1.69 18.99
CA GLY A 602 4.41 1.88 20.13
C GLY A 602 4.63 3.16 20.92
N THR A 603 3.79 3.39 21.93
CA THR A 603 3.96 4.49 22.89
C THR A 603 4.75 4.02 24.12
N GLY A 604 5.24 4.95 24.94
CA GLY A 604 5.96 4.62 26.17
C GLY A 604 7.44 4.25 25.96
N LYS A 605 7.99 3.38 26.83
CA LYS A 605 9.40 2.96 26.78
C LYS A 605 9.65 2.03 25.59
N SER A 606 10.86 2.11 25.02
CA SER A 606 11.29 1.09 24.06
C SER A 606 11.57 -0.24 24.77
N PRO A 607 11.17 -1.36 24.17
CA PRO A 607 11.43 -2.72 24.66
C PRO A 607 12.65 -3.41 24.00
N LEU A 608 13.21 -2.84 22.92
CA LEU A 608 14.08 -3.56 21.99
C LEU A 608 15.52 -3.70 22.51
N LEU A 609 16.07 -4.92 22.39
CA LEU A 609 17.49 -5.21 22.62
C LEU A 609 18.24 -5.40 21.29
N ALA A 610 17.65 -6.14 20.34
CA ALA A 610 18.25 -6.43 19.04
C ALA A 610 17.20 -6.84 17.98
N SER A 611 17.64 -6.88 16.72
CA SER A 611 16.85 -7.39 15.58
C SER A 611 17.74 -8.15 14.60
N TRP A 612 17.26 -9.28 14.09
CA TRP A 612 17.93 -10.08 13.06
C TRP A 612 17.02 -10.24 11.83
N PRO A 613 17.41 -9.76 10.64
CA PRO A 613 16.71 -10.14 9.42
C PRO A 613 16.87 -11.64 9.17
N PHE A 614 15.85 -12.26 8.60
CA PHE A 614 15.94 -13.65 8.15
C PHE A 614 16.78 -13.77 6.88
N SER A 615 17.42 -14.93 6.71
CA SER A 615 18.09 -15.33 5.47
C SER A 615 17.09 -15.55 4.32
N THR A 616 17.60 -15.58 3.10
CA THR A 616 16.84 -16.04 1.92
C THR A 616 16.31 -17.46 2.14
N PRO A 617 15.09 -17.80 1.67
CA PRO A 617 14.51 -19.13 1.87
C PRO A 617 15.43 -20.29 1.44
N HIS A 618 15.64 -21.21 2.37
CA HIS A 618 16.29 -22.50 2.14
C HIS A 618 15.24 -23.48 1.62
N VAL A 619 15.19 -23.65 0.30
CA VAL A 619 14.25 -24.56 -0.37
C VAL A 619 14.63 -26.01 -0.09
N ILE A 620 13.68 -26.81 0.40
CA ILE A 620 13.83 -28.25 0.62
C ILE A 620 13.17 -28.96 -0.56
N ALA A 621 13.96 -29.32 -1.57
CA ALA A 621 13.46 -29.97 -2.78
C ALA A 621 12.80 -31.33 -2.46
N LYS A 622 11.45 -31.40 -2.58
CA LYS A 622 10.65 -32.62 -2.37
C LYS A 622 9.79 -33.03 -3.57
N HIS A 623 9.90 -32.32 -4.69
CA HIS A 623 9.30 -32.67 -5.97
C HIS A 623 10.35 -32.94 -7.06
N ALA A 624 11.54 -33.42 -6.66
CA ALA A 624 12.46 -34.03 -7.62
C ALA A 624 11.82 -35.32 -8.16
N PRO A 625 11.68 -35.50 -9.48
CA PRO A 625 11.22 -36.76 -10.03
C PRO A 625 12.19 -37.89 -9.67
N VAL A 626 11.67 -39.10 -9.49
CA VAL A 626 12.48 -40.29 -9.23
C VAL A 626 13.32 -40.60 -10.48
N GLY A 627 14.57 -40.12 -10.49
CA GLY A 627 15.52 -40.28 -11.60
C GLY A 627 15.79 -38.99 -12.36
N GLY A 628 16.67 -38.14 -11.81
CA GLY A 628 17.24 -36.97 -12.49
C GLY A 628 18.34 -36.35 -11.64
N GLU A 629 19.55 -36.20 -12.18
CA GLU A 629 20.70 -35.69 -11.44
C GLU A 629 20.56 -34.19 -11.11
N SER A 630 21.03 -33.80 -9.92
CA SER A 630 20.96 -32.43 -9.43
C SER A 630 22.00 -31.52 -10.08
N LEU A 631 21.56 -30.31 -10.48
CA LEU A 631 22.46 -29.18 -10.73
C LEU A 631 22.24 -28.09 -9.66
N PRO A 632 23.31 -27.46 -9.15
CA PRO A 632 23.18 -26.37 -8.19
C PRO A 632 22.81 -25.06 -8.90
N THR A 633 21.81 -24.34 -8.38
CA THR A 633 21.46 -22.99 -8.81
C THR A 633 21.72 -21.95 -7.72
N VAL A 634 22.14 -20.76 -8.16
CA VAL A 634 22.61 -19.63 -7.35
C VAL A 634 21.53 -18.53 -7.35
N PRO A 635 21.43 -17.62 -6.35
CA PRO A 635 20.24 -16.80 -6.14
C PRO A 635 19.86 -15.84 -7.29
N GLY A 636 18.58 -15.82 -7.61
CA GLY A 636 17.96 -15.02 -8.67
C GLY A 636 16.96 -15.89 -9.44
N ILE A 637 15.67 -15.76 -9.09
CA ILE A 637 14.61 -16.70 -9.52
C ILE A 637 14.55 -16.81 -11.05
N SER A 638 14.97 -17.96 -11.59
CA SER A 638 14.84 -18.30 -13.01
C SER A 638 13.91 -19.50 -13.20
N CYS A 639 12.62 -19.25 -13.28
CA CYS A 639 11.62 -20.22 -13.73
C CYS A 639 11.09 -19.76 -15.09
N LEU A 640 11.66 -20.29 -16.19
CA LEU A 640 11.37 -19.90 -17.57
C LEU A 640 10.88 -21.08 -18.44
N THR A 641 10.06 -21.97 -17.87
CA THR A 641 9.24 -22.95 -18.62
C THR A 641 7.89 -23.14 -17.94
N ALA A 642 6.81 -23.18 -18.73
CA ALA A 642 5.43 -23.06 -18.23
C ALA A 642 4.73 -24.42 -17.97
N THR A 643 5.47 -25.49 -17.67
CA THR A 643 4.95 -26.87 -17.74
C THR A 643 5.17 -27.76 -16.51
N GLU A 644 5.68 -27.25 -15.39
CA GLU A 644 5.86 -28.07 -14.18
C GLU A 644 5.31 -27.47 -12.88
N ILE A 645 4.36 -28.19 -12.29
CA ILE A 645 3.79 -28.00 -10.94
C ILE A 645 4.87 -28.08 -9.84
N THR A 646 6.03 -28.66 -10.15
CA THR A 646 7.19 -28.83 -9.26
C THR A 646 7.90 -27.51 -8.91
N CYS A 647 7.79 -26.50 -9.77
CA CYS A 647 8.48 -25.22 -9.60
C CYS A 647 7.69 -24.21 -8.76
N THR A 648 6.36 -24.36 -8.66
CA THR A 648 5.48 -23.38 -7.99
C THR A 648 4.99 -23.79 -6.61
N ASN A 649 5.14 -25.05 -6.21
CA ASN A 649 4.82 -25.52 -4.87
C ASN A 649 6.11 -25.95 -4.15
N GLN A 650 6.70 -25.04 -3.37
CA GLN A 650 8.01 -25.20 -2.74
C GLN A 650 7.87 -25.21 -1.21
N ASP A 651 8.35 -26.26 -0.55
CA ASP A 651 8.56 -26.28 0.91
C ASP A 651 9.96 -25.75 1.26
N GLY A 652 10.11 -25.08 2.40
CA GLY A 652 11.42 -24.62 2.87
C GLY A 652 11.40 -24.04 4.28
N TYR A 653 12.50 -23.40 4.65
CA TYR A 653 12.58 -22.59 5.87
C TYR A 653 13.40 -21.33 5.64
N ILE A 654 13.13 -20.31 6.45
CA ILE A 654 13.97 -19.14 6.61
C ILE A 654 14.62 -19.20 7.99
N GLU A 655 15.85 -18.70 8.11
CA GLU A 655 16.57 -18.68 9.40
C GLU A 655 17.14 -17.29 9.70
N ALA A 656 16.87 -16.77 10.90
CA ALA A 656 17.50 -15.59 11.46
C ALA A 656 18.62 -16.02 12.43
N THR A 657 19.87 -15.72 12.09
CA THR A 657 21.06 -16.00 12.91
C THR A 657 21.83 -14.72 13.23
N GLY A 658 22.48 -14.67 14.40
CA GLY A 658 23.18 -13.47 14.83
C GLY A 658 24.34 -13.72 15.79
N THR A 659 24.93 -12.61 16.27
CA THR A 659 25.66 -12.63 17.55
C THR A 659 24.62 -12.94 18.63
N PRO A 660 24.77 -13.99 19.46
CA PRO A 660 23.72 -14.39 20.39
C PRO A 660 23.22 -13.27 21.31
N VAL A 661 21.90 -13.21 21.49
CA VAL A 661 21.20 -12.16 22.24
C VAL A 661 20.54 -12.77 23.47
N GLU A 662 20.66 -12.10 24.63
CA GLU A 662 19.88 -12.45 25.82
C GLU A 662 18.50 -11.80 25.72
N ALA A 663 17.47 -12.64 25.58
CA ALA A 663 16.08 -12.22 25.39
C ALA A 663 15.13 -13.21 26.06
N ARG A 664 13.95 -12.72 26.46
CA ARG A 664 12.80 -13.57 26.84
C ARG A 664 11.73 -13.62 25.75
N TYR A 665 11.57 -12.54 25.00
CA TYR A 665 10.54 -12.40 23.99
C TYR A 665 11.17 -12.28 22.61
N ILE A 666 10.54 -12.90 21.61
CA ILE A 666 10.94 -12.82 20.21
C ILE A 666 9.71 -12.54 19.35
N ASN A 667 9.74 -11.46 18.55
CA ASN A 667 8.68 -11.17 17.60
C ASN A 667 9.16 -11.47 16.18
N ILE A 668 8.47 -12.37 15.49
CA ILE A 668 8.69 -12.73 14.09
C ILE A 668 7.68 -11.96 13.25
N GLY A 669 8.13 -10.89 12.58
CA GLY A 669 7.31 -10.05 11.72
C GLY A 669 7.58 -10.32 10.23
N PHE A 670 6.52 -10.43 9.43
CA PHE A 670 6.61 -10.57 7.98
C PHE A 670 5.40 -9.97 7.27
N SER A 671 5.54 -9.71 5.97
CA SER A 671 4.43 -9.28 5.12
C SER A 671 3.93 -10.41 4.22
N THR A 672 2.64 -10.34 3.90
CA THR A 672 1.96 -11.24 2.98
C THR A 672 1.80 -10.57 1.62
N ASN A 673 1.97 -11.35 0.55
CA ASN A 673 1.52 -11.02 -0.79
C ASN A 673 0.68 -12.22 -1.24
N SER A 674 -0.64 -12.08 -1.18
CA SER A 674 -1.57 -13.24 -1.14
C SER A 674 -1.29 -14.12 0.10
N TRP A 675 -1.26 -15.45 -0.02
CA TRP A 675 -1.07 -16.36 1.12
C TRP A 675 0.39 -16.44 1.56
N ALA A 676 0.63 -16.27 2.86
CA ALA A 676 1.85 -16.75 3.52
C ALA A 676 1.48 -17.91 4.45
N MET A 677 2.14 -19.05 4.26
CA MET A 677 1.83 -20.31 4.96
C MET A 677 3.02 -20.74 5.81
N LEU A 678 2.78 -20.99 7.10
CA LEU A 678 3.77 -21.47 8.08
C LEU A 678 3.38 -22.84 8.61
N SER A 679 4.35 -23.69 8.92
CA SER A 679 4.09 -25.00 9.54
C SER A 679 4.85 -25.28 10.83
N GLU A 680 5.93 -24.56 11.12
CA GLU A 680 6.73 -24.80 12.32
C GLU A 680 7.61 -23.60 12.67
N LEU A 681 7.88 -23.39 13.96
CA LEU A 681 8.87 -22.45 14.47
C LEU A 681 9.88 -23.19 15.36
N GLN A 682 11.15 -22.84 15.25
CA GLN A 682 12.17 -23.35 16.18
C GLN A 682 13.02 -22.20 16.69
N VAL A 683 13.21 -22.14 18.00
CA VAL A 683 14.18 -21.25 18.65
C VAL A 683 15.29 -22.14 19.20
N VAL A 684 16.55 -21.78 18.96
CA VAL A 684 17.71 -22.49 19.52
C VAL A 684 18.61 -21.55 20.30
N ASP A 685 19.25 -22.08 21.35
CA ASP A 685 20.24 -21.37 22.15
C ASP A 685 21.57 -21.16 21.38
N SER A 686 22.52 -20.44 21.99
CA SER A 686 23.84 -20.21 21.41
C SER A 686 24.73 -21.45 21.27
N ALA A 687 24.32 -22.61 21.79
CA ALA A 687 24.98 -23.90 21.62
C ALA A 687 24.27 -24.81 20.60
N GLY A 688 23.11 -24.39 20.06
CA GLY A 688 22.31 -25.13 19.09
C GLY A 688 21.23 -26.03 19.68
N ASN A 689 20.97 -25.97 20.99
CA ASN A 689 19.90 -26.74 21.62
C ASN A 689 18.54 -26.05 21.39
N PRO A 690 17.45 -26.78 21.09
CA PRO A 690 16.10 -26.23 21.10
C PRO A 690 15.74 -25.59 22.44
N ILE A 691 15.00 -24.49 22.40
CA ILE A 691 14.38 -23.83 23.54
C ILE A 691 12.87 -24.05 23.42
N ASP A 692 12.22 -24.56 24.47
CA ASP A 692 10.76 -24.64 24.55
C ASP A 692 10.15 -23.24 24.71
N PHE A 693 9.01 -22.99 24.08
CA PHE A 693 8.34 -21.70 24.14
C PHE A 693 6.82 -21.81 24.01
N SER A 694 6.14 -20.71 24.30
CA SER A 694 4.75 -20.48 23.88
C SER A 694 4.72 -19.33 22.89
N TYR A 695 3.72 -19.26 22.00
CA TYR A 695 3.54 -18.08 21.15
C TYR A 695 2.11 -17.54 21.22
N ARG A 696 1.97 -16.28 20.78
CA ARG A 696 0.70 -15.63 20.45
C ARG A 696 0.80 -14.97 19.09
N LEU A 697 -0.27 -15.08 18.32
CA LEU A 697 -0.40 -14.42 17.03
C LEU A 697 -0.93 -13.01 17.28
N ALA A 698 -0.24 -11.97 16.82
CA ALA A 698 -0.75 -10.60 16.96
C ALA A 698 -2.04 -10.43 16.15
N ARG A 699 -2.06 -10.99 14.95
CA ARG A 699 -3.22 -11.05 14.07
C ARG A 699 -3.66 -12.50 13.87
N ALA A 700 -4.95 -12.76 13.97
CA ALA A 700 -5.54 -14.06 13.68
C ALA A 700 -5.22 -14.53 12.24
N PRO A 701 -4.90 -15.83 12.03
CA PRO A 701 -4.76 -16.41 10.69
C PRO A 701 -6.07 -16.34 9.91
N GLY A 702 -5.98 -16.31 8.59
CA GLY A 702 -7.12 -16.40 7.68
C GLY A 702 -7.15 -15.37 6.55
N ASP A 703 -8.22 -15.47 5.76
CA ASP A 703 -8.69 -14.41 4.86
C ASP A 703 -9.49 -13.39 5.70
N LEU A 704 -9.19 -12.10 5.56
CA LEU A 704 -10.10 -11.07 6.08
C LEU A 704 -11.29 -10.95 5.13
N ASP A 705 -12.47 -11.39 5.57
CA ASP A 705 -13.73 -11.06 4.91
C ASP A 705 -14.40 -9.83 5.54
N ASN A 706 -15.54 -9.42 4.99
CA ASN A 706 -16.22 -8.21 5.41
C ASN A 706 -16.64 -8.32 6.88
N TYR A 707 -16.20 -7.36 7.70
CA TYR A 707 -16.42 -7.26 9.15
C TYR A 707 -15.72 -8.31 10.02
N SER A 708 -14.91 -9.22 9.46
CA SER A 708 -14.09 -10.14 10.26
C SER A 708 -13.10 -9.39 11.14
N ASP A 709 -13.06 -9.80 12.40
CA ASP A 709 -12.11 -9.32 13.38
C ASP A 709 -10.76 -10.04 13.23
N ASP A 710 -9.67 -9.26 13.27
CA ASP A 710 -8.29 -9.75 13.16
C ASP A 710 -7.56 -9.82 14.51
N GLY A 711 -8.20 -9.35 15.60
CA GLY A 711 -7.65 -9.29 16.96
C GLY A 711 -6.82 -8.04 17.26
N LEU A 712 -6.66 -7.15 16.27
CA LEU A 712 -5.91 -5.89 16.37
C LEU A 712 -6.78 -4.66 16.12
N ARG A 713 -7.72 -4.74 15.17
CA ARG A 713 -8.50 -3.60 14.66
C ARG A 713 -9.05 -2.71 15.76
N LEU A 714 -9.71 -3.27 16.79
CA LEU A 714 -10.27 -2.48 17.90
C LEU A 714 -9.24 -1.93 18.90
N THR A 715 -7.94 -1.93 18.56
CA THR A 715 -6.83 -1.36 19.34
C THR A 715 -5.77 -0.68 18.47
N ASP A 716 -6.04 -0.50 17.17
CA ASP A 716 -5.09 0.10 16.22
C ASP A 716 -5.13 1.64 16.26
N GLY A 717 -6.10 2.21 16.98
CA GLY A 717 -6.30 3.64 17.20
C GLY A 717 -7.22 4.31 16.20
N ARG A 718 -7.80 3.57 15.25
CA ARG A 718 -8.70 4.09 14.21
C ARG A 718 -10.15 3.86 14.59
N TYR A 719 -10.91 4.93 14.58
CA TYR A 719 -12.36 4.87 14.69
C TYR A 719 -13.01 5.59 13.52
N THR A 720 -14.20 5.14 13.14
CA THR A 720 -14.94 5.71 12.01
C THR A 720 -16.26 6.34 12.45
N ASP A 721 -16.63 7.43 11.77
CA ASP A 721 -17.90 8.13 11.91
C ASP A 721 -18.87 7.87 10.75
N ASP A 722 -18.51 7.00 9.80
CA ASP A 722 -19.34 6.53 8.69
C ASP A 722 -19.14 5.01 8.49
N PHE A 723 -19.93 4.39 7.62
CA PHE A 723 -19.78 2.98 7.32
C PHE A 723 -18.51 2.70 6.50
N ALA A 724 -17.48 2.15 7.16
CA ALA A 724 -16.23 1.73 6.56
C ALA A 724 -15.91 0.27 6.92
N TRP A 725 -16.27 -0.68 6.04
CA TRP A 725 -16.21 -2.13 6.32
C TRP A 725 -14.82 -2.69 6.69
N LYS A 726 -13.74 -1.99 6.32
CA LYS A 726 -12.35 -2.33 6.70
C LYS A 726 -11.96 -1.86 8.11
N GLU A 727 -12.63 -0.84 8.64
CA GLU A 727 -12.33 -0.19 9.92
C GLU A 727 -13.34 -0.57 11.02
N ILE A 728 -14.19 -1.57 10.77
CA ILE A 728 -15.19 -2.05 11.72
C ILE A 728 -15.14 -3.57 11.85
N SER A 729 -15.26 -4.08 13.08
CA SER A 729 -15.53 -5.48 13.38
C SER A 729 -17.01 -5.62 13.74
N GLY A 730 -17.69 -6.63 13.20
CA GLY A 730 -19.14 -6.72 13.24
C GLY A 730 -19.67 -8.08 13.68
N TRP A 731 -20.67 -8.07 14.57
CA TRP A 731 -21.34 -9.26 15.08
C TRP A 731 -22.87 -9.16 14.92
N PRO A 732 -23.58 -10.29 14.76
CA PRO A 732 -25.04 -10.31 14.79
C PRO A 732 -25.57 -9.71 16.10
N ALA A 733 -26.41 -8.69 16.04
CA ALA A 733 -26.80 -7.93 17.23
C ALA A 733 -27.59 -8.76 18.26
N ASN A 734 -28.14 -9.92 17.89
CA ASN A 734 -28.86 -10.81 18.81
C ASN A 734 -27.95 -11.59 19.78
N GLU A 735 -26.63 -11.52 19.61
CA GLU A 735 -25.66 -12.20 20.46
C GLU A 735 -24.81 -11.20 21.27
N ALA A 736 -24.51 -11.56 22.51
CA ALA A 736 -23.63 -10.73 23.35
C ALA A 736 -22.17 -10.93 22.92
N VAL A 737 -21.43 -9.84 22.81
CA VAL A 737 -20.01 -9.85 22.42
C VAL A 737 -19.15 -9.54 23.64
N ALA A 738 -18.27 -10.47 23.99
CA ALA A 738 -17.30 -10.28 25.06
C ALA A 738 -15.88 -10.22 24.50
N LEU A 739 -15.21 -9.09 24.73
CA LEU A 739 -13.84 -8.82 24.31
C LEU A 739 -12.93 -8.78 25.55
N ARG A 740 -11.76 -9.40 25.49
CA ARG A 740 -10.73 -9.37 26.55
C ARG A 740 -9.43 -8.81 26.01
N PHE A 741 -8.98 -7.72 26.62
CA PHE A 741 -7.72 -7.04 26.37
C PHE A 741 -6.78 -7.33 27.55
N ASP A 742 -5.59 -7.88 27.29
CA ASP A 742 -4.55 -8.05 28.32
C ASP A 742 -3.64 -6.81 28.35
N ALA A 743 -3.22 -6.37 29.54
CA ALA A 743 -2.21 -5.31 29.67
C ALA A 743 -0.79 -5.93 29.64
N ALA A 744 0.18 -5.26 29.00
CA ALA A 744 1.56 -5.76 28.96
C ALA A 744 2.35 -5.47 30.24
N GLU A 745 1.99 -4.39 30.93
CA GLU A 745 2.39 -4.08 32.31
C GLU A 745 1.15 -3.60 33.08
N PRO A 746 1.11 -3.69 34.43
CA PRO A 746 -0.04 -3.23 35.21
C PRO A 746 -0.28 -1.73 35.03
N ILE A 747 -1.50 -1.36 34.62
CA ILE A 747 -1.89 0.03 34.32
C ILE A 747 -2.89 0.60 35.31
N ASP A 748 -2.95 1.92 35.37
CA ASP A 748 -4.05 2.64 35.99
C ASP A 748 -5.12 2.93 34.92
N VAL A 749 -6.40 2.84 35.29
CA VAL A 749 -7.55 3.00 34.38
C VAL A 749 -8.53 4.03 34.93
N ASN A 750 -8.71 5.10 34.16
CA ASN A 750 -9.55 6.27 34.46
C ASN A 750 -10.78 6.36 33.54
N THR A 751 -10.66 5.89 32.30
CA THR A 751 -11.78 5.81 31.34
C THR A 751 -11.68 4.54 30.49
N ILE A 752 -12.83 3.96 30.13
CA ILE A 752 -12.94 2.94 29.08
C ILE A 752 -13.94 3.46 28.04
N SER A 753 -13.55 3.50 26.77
CA SER A 753 -14.36 3.97 25.65
C SER A 753 -14.55 2.87 24.60
N VAL A 754 -15.75 2.77 24.04
CA VAL A 754 -16.07 1.91 22.89
C VAL A 754 -16.58 2.81 21.75
N TYR A 755 -15.91 2.77 20.61
CA TYR A 755 -16.31 3.48 19.40
C TYR A 755 -17.12 2.54 18.51
N THR A 756 -18.38 2.88 18.31
CA THR A 756 -19.37 2.13 17.54
C THR A 756 -20.05 3.06 16.53
N LEU A 757 -20.85 2.51 15.63
CA LEU A 757 -21.51 3.24 14.55
C LEU A 757 -23.03 3.05 14.66
N ASN A 758 -23.80 4.11 14.42
CA ASN A 758 -25.23 4.05 14.24
C ASN A 758 -25.57 4.37 12.78
N ALA A 759 -25.78 3.34 11.96
CA ALA A 759 -25.98 3.48 10.52
C ALA A 759 -27.13 2.57 10.07
N GLY A 760 -28.36 2.99 10.36
CA GLY A 760 -29.57 2.20 10.12
C GLY A 760 -29.80 1.81 8.65
N SER A 761 -29.26 2.55 7.69
CA SER A 761 -29.26 2.19 6.26
C SER A 761 -28.50 0.90 5.94
N TYR A 762 -27.56 0.51 6.80
CA TYR A 762 -26.76 -0.71 6.71
C TYR A 762 -27.21 -1.76 7.76
N GLY A 763 -28.32 -1.51 8.48
CA GLY A 763 -28.77 -2.36 9.58
C GLY A 763 -27.88 -2.30 10.82
N ILE A 764 -27.06 -1.25 10.98
CA ILE A 764 -26.15 -1.12 12.12
C ILE A 764 -26.81 -0.24 13.19
N VAL A 765 -26.89 -0.74 14.41
CA VAL A 765 -27.46 -0.03 15.56
C VAL A 765 -26.41 0.05 16.65
N ALA A 766 -26.05 1.27 17.05
CA ALA A 766 -25.12 1.47 18.16
C ALA A 766 -25.78 1.02 19.48
N PRO A 767 -25.12 0.18 20.30
CA PRO A 767 -25.62 -0.14 21.64
C PRO A 767 -25.71 1.11 22.51
N THR A 768 -26.66 1.13 23.43
CA THR A 768 -26.89 2.27 24.35
C THR A 768 -25.92 2.28 25.53
N THR A 769 -25.26 1.15 25.82
CA THR A 769 -24.28 0.98 26.89
C THR A 769 -23.51 -0.33 26.71
N PHE A 770 -22.48 -0.54 27.53
CA PHE A 770 -21.72 -1.78 27.63
C PHE A 770 -21.39 -2.08 29.10
N ALA A 771 -21.12 -3.33 29.46
CA ALA A 771 -20.52 -3.66 30.76
C ALA A 771 -19.00 -3.84 30.61
N ALA A 772 -18.25 -3.65 31.69
CA ALA A 772 -16.82 -3.91 31.69
C ALA A 772 -16.35 -4.50 33.02
N GLN A 773 -15.26 -5.26 32.99
CA GLN A 773 -14.57 -5.79 34.15
C GLN A 773 -13.08 -5.47 34.04
N VAL A 774 -12.41 -5.20 35.15
CA VAL A 774 -10.94 -5.05 35.23
C VAL A 774 -10.35 -6.19 36.05
N LYS A 775 -9.14 -6.64 35.69
CA LYS A 775 -8.43 -7.70 36.40
C LYS A 775 -7.33 -7.11 37.28
N ILE A 776 -7.49 -7.20 38.60
CA ILE A 776 -6.57 -6.66 39.61
C ILE A 776 -6.18 -7.79 40.55
N ALA A 777 -4.87 -7.96 40.83
CA ALA A 777 -4.33 -9.04 41.66
C ALA A 777 -4.85 -10.45 41.25
N GLY A 778 -5.08 -10.68 39.95
CA GLY A 778 -5.60 -11.93 39.40
C GLY A 778 -7.13 -12.09 39.42
N GLN A 779 -7.86 -11.26 40.17
CA GLN A 779 -9.32 -11.29 40.30
C GLN A 779 -10.00 -10.34 39.29
N TRP A 780 -11.15 -10.74 38.75
CA TRP A 780 -12.00 -9.84 37.94
C TRP A 780 -12.94 -9.04 38.84
N VAL A 781 -13.06 -7.74 38.55
CA VAL A 781 -13.89 -6.78 39.30
C VAL A 781 -14.75 -6.00 38.31
N ASP A 782 -16.06 -5.90 38.55
CA ASP A 782 -16.97 -5.14 37.70
C ASP A 782 -16.68 -3.63 37.76
N VAL A 783 -16.69 -2.97 36.59
CA VAL A 783 -16.40 -1.55 36.45
C VAL A 783 -17.64 -0.71 36.76
N GLN A 784 -17.55 0.08 37.82
CA GLN A 784 -18.55 1.05 38.26
C GLN A 784 -18.02 2.46 37.95
N GLY A 785 -18.75 3.25 37.17
CA GLY A 785 -18.32 4.59 36.75
C GLY A 785 -19.40 5.34 35.97
N ARG A 786 -19.15 6.63 35.69
CA ARG A 786 -20.10 7.52 35.02
C ARG A 786 -20.24 7.10 33.56
N ARG A 787 -21.48 6.93 33.08
CA ARG A 787 -21.78 6.54 31.70
C ARG A 787 -22.05 7.78 30.85
N GLU A 788 -21.33 7.91 29.74
CA GLU A 788 -21.58 8.97 28.75
C GLU A 788 -21.70 8.36 27.35
N GLN A 789 -22.48 9.01 26.49
CA GLN A 789 -22.59 8.68 25.08
C GLN A 789 -22.40 9.97 24.28
N THR A 790 -21.45 9.96 23.35
CA THR A 790 -21.13 11.10 22.49
C THR A 790 -21.31 10.69 21.03
N SER A 791 -22.23 11.32 20.31
CA SER A 791 -22.30 11.18 18.85
C SER A 791 -21.34 12.14 18.16
N PHE A 792 -20.72 11.70 17.07
CA PHE A 792 -19.79 12.50 16.26
C PHE A 792 -19.89 12.15 14.78
N GLY A 793 -19.60 13.12 13.91
CA GLY A 793 -19.62 12.94 12.46
C GLY A 793 -20.99 12.55 11.90
N SER A 794 -21.00 11.67 10.89
CA SER A 794 -22.20 11.21 10.18
C SER A 794 -23.05 10.18 10.93
N GLY A 795 -22.41 9.32 11.72
CA GLY A 795 -23.06 8.25 12.48
C GLY A 795 -22.19 7.65 13.58
N GLY A 796 -21.01 8.22 13.87
CA GLY A 796 -20.11 7.75 14.92
C GLY A 796 -20.71 7.93 16.32
N VAL A 797 -20.53 6.94 17.18
CA VAL A 797 -20.99 6.93 18.57
C VAL A 797 -19.87 6.43 19.47
N ARG A 798 -19.45 7.24 20.44
CA ARG A 798 -18.53 6.84 21.50
C ARG A 798 -19.33 6.60 22.78
N LEU A 799 -19.19 5.41 23.36
CA LEU A 799 -19.72 5.04 24.66
C LEU A 799 -18.58 5.06 25.67
N ASP A 800 -18.75 5.75 26.80
CA ASP A 800 -17.71 5.90 27.83
C ASP A 800 -18.16 5.32 29.19
N ILE A 801 -17.22 4.73 29.92
CA ILE A 801 -17.23 4.63 31.38
C ILE A 801 -16.10 5.53 31.91
N ALA A 802 -16.47 6.69 32.44
CA ALA A 802 -15.55 7.70 32.94
C ALA A 802 -15.49 7.73 34.48
N ASP A 803 -14.60 8.57 35.00
CA ASP A 803 -14.34 8.80 36.43
C ASP A 803 -13.87 7.56 37.21
N LEU A 804 -13.23 6.62 36.51
CA LEU A 804 -12.67 5.41 37.11
C LEU A 804 -11.40 5.73 37.92
N ARG A 805 -11.09 4.88 38.89
CA ARG A 805 -9.88 4.95 39.73
C ARG A 805 -9.34 3.56 40.04
N TYR A 806 -9.21 2.74 39.01
CA TYR A 806 -8.64 1.40 39.15
C TYR A 806 -7.13 1.46 38.95
N HIS A 807 -6.38 0.81 39.83
CA HIS A 807 -4.92 0.79 39.81
C HIS A 807 -4.41 -0.64 39.65
N GLN A 808 -3.24 -0.80 39.03
CA GLN A 808 -2.60 -2.12 38.81
C GLN A 808 -3.49 -3.12 38.04
N VAL A 809 -4.24 -2.62 37.07
CA VAL A 809 -5.08 -3.42 36.15
C VAL A 809 -4.18 -4.18 35.18
N THR A 810 -4.41 -5.50 35.09
CA THR A 810 -3.63 -6.43 34.23
C THR A 810 -4.41 -6.94 33.03
N ALA A 811 -5.72 -6.75 33.00
CA ALA A 811 -6.58 -7.02 31.85
C ALA A 811 -7.89 -6.24 31.98
N VAL A 812 -8.54 -5.96 30.85
CA VAL A 812 -9.88 -5.37 30.76
C VAL A 812 -10.76 -6.34 29.96
N ARG A 813 -12.00 -6.55 30.40
CA ARG A 813 -13.03 -7.24 29.64
C ARG A 813 -14.15 -6.26 29.36
N ILE A 814 -14.64 -6.25 28.12
CA ILE A 814 -15.82 -5.48 27.69
C ILE A 814 -16.88 -6.49 27.28
N LEU A 815 -18.13 -6.23 27.66
CA LEU A 815 -19.30 -7.02 27.32
C LEU A 815 -20.35 -6.09 26.71
N LEU A 816 -20.60 -6.27 25.42
CA LEU A 816 -21.66 -5.57 24.69
C LEU A 816 -22.91 -6.46 24.70
N PRO A 817 -24.05 -5.97 25.21
CA PRO A 817 -25.27 -6.76 25.26
C PRO A 817 -25.84 -6.97 23.86
N GLY A 818 -26.28 -8.19 23.56
CA GLY A 818 -27.06 -8.45 22.35
C GLY A 818 -28.50 -7.92 22.49
N ASP A 819 -28.97 -7.19 21.49
CA ASP A 819 -30.36 -6.77 21.36
C ASP A 819 -31.22 -7.89 20.74
N ARG A 820 -32.28 -8.28 21.45
CA ARG A 820 -33.20 -9.35 21.05
C ARG A 820 -34.19 -8.94 19.96
N ALA A 821 -34.16 -7.69 19.49
CA ALA A 821 -35.11 -7.14 18.50
C ALA A 821 -34.92 -7.65 17.06
N GLY A 822 -33.76 -8.21 16.71
CA GLY A 822 -33.50 -8.91 15.44
C GLY A 822 -32.94 -8.05 14.28
N TRP A 823 -32.36 -8.73 13.27
CA TRP A 823 -31.84 -8.21 11.98
C TRP A 823 -31.01 -6.90 12.04
N ALA A 824 -30.27 -6.70 13.13
CA ALA A 824 -29.29 -5.63 13.25
C ALA A 824 -27.86 -6.18 13.43
N TRP A 825 -26.86 -5.33 13.20
CA TRP A 825 -25.45 -5.58 13.50
C TRP A 825 -24.97 -4.70 14.64
N THR A 826 -24.26 -5.30 15.59
CA THR A 826 -23.41 -4.57 16.55
C THR A 826 -22.03 -4.44 15.91
N MET A 827 -21.64 -3.23 15.53
CA MET A 827 -20.32 -2.97 14.93
C MET A 827 -19.50 -2.00 15.78
N ILE A 828 -18.22 -2.30 15.93
CA ILE A 828 -17.24 -1.54 16.72
C ILE A 828 -16.09 -1.17 15.80
N SER A 829 -15.47 -0.01 15.97
CA SER A 829 -14.24 0.39 15.27
C SER A 829 -13.00 0.44 16.17
N GLU A 830 -13.13 0.92 17.42
CA GLU A 830 -12.02 1.03 18.37
C GLU A 830 -12.50 0.80 19.81
N VAL A 831 -11.61 0.28 20.67
CA VAL A 831 -11.75 0.27 22.12
C VAL A 831 -10.55 0.99 22.75
N LYS A 832 -10.81 2.06 23.49
CA LYS A 832 -9.78 2.83 24.19
C LYS A 832 -9.86 2.59 25.70
N VAL A 833 -8.71 2.40 26.34
CA VAL A 833 -8.57 2.38 27.80
C VAL A 833 -7.54 3.44 28.18
N GLU A 834 -7.90 4.34 29.11
CA GLU A 834 -7.14 5.56 29.40
C GLU A 834 -6.61 5.74 30.83
#